data_AF-A0A183V1R3-F1
#
_entry.id   AF-A0A183V1R3-F1
#
_cell.length_a   1.000
_cell.length_b   1.000
_cell.length_c   1.000
_cell.angle_alpha   90.00
_cell.angle_beta   90.00
_cell.angle_gamma   90.00
#
_symmetry.space_group_name_H-M   'P 1'
#
loop_
_entity.id
_entity.type
_entity.pdbx_description
1 polymer ?
#
loop_
_entity_poly.entity_id
_entity_poly.type
_entity_poly.pdbx_seq_one_letter_code
_entity_poly.pdbx_strand_id
1 'polypeptide(L)'
;MLTHEATHLYFSKKENPHFATDHGGLERAVRRLASSFEALLSSTDQRGLPLQVLKYMCSLFVEICQCNYERPIAKQAGIAPRPLLHLFESSASIMSTLKLFDKALAMLLECAQEECFNILMDGSQQGFCFDWVWLHVAASFPGPVMSFLLKMGAEEFKQYALTIASHEQQGNQAAAFETHQLYKQKFMPLAETFTYLASKRNAELSCVTREMLIKGIERLENGDGAALTNTADLSVPFLFKMVASSPDVLRFLVQHASELVKSSVILKACIQMSQISKHCILPVVPGVAHTYTAFLKQFLCFLNVEAIASLLDTALPFAFDEHVFDQLSPPNQQLSIAVRDGAVELVNEIVSIITSSAHSQPLFAINENDVLGRCAIDSLKLKEYVAGAMCGGERGKFNIRFLYAFCVAAGPMKTYEVIVRFILDAKDKQEVLKGLATAIICLFFAGLAMEAVDADTSINVTWIENLKTLNEWQKTASEEHPFKYIRFEMTRLYGQLMTYLLGWTRDELDRIENDANITNASERDEIRTNVMLTVIGFSTSIGPPPVLKPRLAYKLCAQFASLLITLLKFAGDDEQSDSFSLFISACGPVVQFLDSQAVYVREQFATHFIDEAFSRAQEIFGGSSVDVWENDVWSKNNGNAGRGDLEGAMKQMNVREDFGESLFDRARKIPIGKWNPSDMANCGLIGKGIRRVQKVKLQARYYVFSSYCMGWFMERLVKKKLLMAITLTDRICKEGLAWSFVWGEWELEREAAHRLASLDLETFIIIRSALYIAVANTVSDVCFVWSMMSAIAEVHPCLWYCIPLLKAVLASVMIQFENSPSQKSSPPKKLLDTLDRWFLLARKGKVLPAQMTIFFDVITGVTYREGFLILLDLWRYFQSVVNMHTITAFNEALERSSGVAPLKPIKVLFKFSFF
;
A
#
# COMPACT_ATOMS: atom_id res chain seq x y z
N MET A 1 3.85 -65.27 46.32
CA MET A 1 5.10 -65.70 47.00
C MET A 1 6.31 -65.71 46.07
N LEU A 2 6.39 -66.59 45.05
CA LEU A 2 7.56 -66.64 44.15
C LEU A 2 7.87 -65.30 43.46
N THR A 3 6.84 -64.54 43.05
CA THR A 3 7.01 -63.20 42.46
C THR A 3 7.57 -62.18 43.45
N HIS A 4 7.17 -62.25 44.73
CA HIS A 4 7.68 -61.37 45.79
C HIS A 4 9.17 -61.61 46.02
N GLU A 5 9.56 -62.88 46.17
CA GLU A 5 10.94 -63.26 46.44
C GLU A 5 11.87 -62.97 45.24
N ALA A 6 11.39 -63.20 44.01
CA ALA A 6 12.13 -62.87 42.80
C ALA A 6 12.34 -61.37 42.63
N THR A 7 11.29 -60.58 42.89
CA THR A 7 11.36 -59.12 42.88
C THR A 7 12.32 -58.58 43.93
N HIS A 8 12.25 -59.12 45.16
CA HIS A 8 13.11 -58.72 46.25
C HIS A 8 14.60 -58.96 45.91
N LEU A 9 14.94 -60.16 45.42
CA LEU A 9 16.32 -60.52 45.03
C LEU A 9 16.82 -59.67 43.86
N TYR A 10 15.98 -59.41 42.86
CA TYR A 10 16.32 -58.57 41.72
C TYR A 10 16.68 -57.13 42.14
N PHE A 11 15.84 -56.51 42.98
CA PHE A 11 16.12 -55.16 43.48
C PHE A 11 17.32 -55.12 44.43
N SER A 12 17.53 -56.14 45.29
CA SER A 12 18.72 -56.20 46.14
C SER A 12 20.02 -56.26 45.33
N LYS A 13 20.01 -56.96 44.19
CA LYS A 13 21.14 -56.99 43.27
C LYS A 13 21.38 -55.66 42.55
N LYS A 14 20.32 -54.91 42.22
CA LYS A 14 20.49 -53.57 41.64
C LYS A 14 20.95 -52.52 42.66
N GLU A 15 20.56 -52.67 43.93
CA GLU A 15 21.03 -51.81 45.02
C GLU A 15 22.49 -52.06 45.38
N ASN A 16 22.91 -53.34 45.37
CA ASN A 16 24.28 -53.75 45.61
C ASN A 16 24.77 -54.74 44.54
N PRO A 17 25.62 -54.29 43.60
CA PRO A 17 26.16 -55.16 42.55
C PRO A 17 26.94 -56.39 43.05
N HIS A 18 27.40 -56.38 44.30
CA HIS A 18 28.14 -57.49 44.93
C HIS A 18 27.22 -58.53 45.61
N PHE A 19 25.89 -58.38 45.49
CA PHE A 19 24.93 -59.33 46.03
C PHE A 19 24.98 -60.67 45.26
N ALA A 20 25.46 -61.72 45.93
CA ALA A 20 25.95 -62.96 45.30
C ALA A 20 24.90 -64.08 45.09
N THR A 21 23.61 -63.83 45.30
CA THR A 21 22.55 -64.86 45.15
C THR A 21 22.05 -64.98 43.70
N ASP A 22 22.05 -66.21 43.16
CA ASP A 22 21.48 -66.51 41.84
C ASP A 22 19.95 -66.51 41.91
N HIS A 23 19.32 -65.51 41.29
CA HIS A 23 17.88 -65.32 41.22
C HIS A 23 17.27 -65.84 39.90
N GLY A 24 18.10 -66.31 38.95
CA GLY A 24 17.65 -66.70 37.62
C GLY A 24 16.81 -67.98 37.58
N GLY A 25 16.93 -68.86 38.60
CA GLY A 25 16.09 -70.05 38.75
C GLY A 25 14.66 -69.70 39.17
N LEU A 26 14.52 -68.81 40.14
CA LEU A 26 13.23 -68.34 40.65
C LEU A 26 12.48 -67.52 39.59
N GLU A 27 13.20 -66.65 38.88
CA GLU A 27 12.64 -65.86 37.78
C GLU A 27 12.11 -66.76 36.64
N ARG A 28 12.83 -67.83 36.29
CA ARG A 28 12.38 -68.84 35.32
C ARG A 28 11.14 -69.58 35.81
N ALA A 29 11.03 -69.88 37.11
CA ALA A 29 9.86 -70.53 37.67
C ALA A 29 8.61 -69.63 37.58
N VAL A 30 8.74 -68.35 37.95
CA VAL A 30 7.66 -67.35 37.79
C VAL A 30 7.23 -67.23 36.33
N ARG A 31 8.20 -67.16 35.40
CA ARG A 31 7.93 -67.13 33.95
C ARG A 31 7.15 -68.33 33.45
N ARG A 32 7.55 -69.54 33.86
CA ARG A 32 6.86 -70.78 33.48
C ARG A 32 5.43 -70.81 34.02
N LEU A 33 5.25 -70.48 35.29
CA LEU A 33 3.91 -70.42 35.90
C LEU A 33 3.01 -69.42 35.20
N ALA A 34 3.50 -68.20 34.94
CA ALA A 34 2.74 -67.19 34.21
C ALA A 34 2.31 -67.70 32.83
N SER A 35 3.22 -68.32 32.07
CA SER A 35 2.91 -68.88 30.74
C SER A 35 1.91 -70.04 30.79
N SER A 36 1.94 -70.87 31.83
CA SER A 36 0.95 -71.95 32.01
C SER A 36 -0.44 -71.40 32.30
N PHE A 37 -0.55 -70.35 33.11
CA PHE A 37 -1.82 -69.66 33.33
C PHE A 37 -2.31 -68.91 32.10
N GLU A 38 -1.42 -68.31 31.30
CA GLU A 38 -1.78 -67.69 30.01
C GLU A 38 -2.37 -68.72 29.03
N ALA A 39 -1.79 -69.91 28.96
CA ALA A 39 -2.31 -71.02 28.16
C ALA A 39 -3.70 -71.48 28.66
N LEU A 40 -3.89 -71.56 29.98
CA LEU A 40 -5.17 -71.90 30.60
C LEU A 40 -6.26 -70.88 30.25
N LEU A 41 -5.95 -69.58 30.35
CA LEU A 41 -6.85 -68.49 29.95
C LEU A 41 -7.23 -68.58 28.47
N SER A 42 -6.27 -68.93 27.61
CA SER A 42 -6.50 -69.06 26.17
C SER A 42 -7.36 -70.29 25.80
N SER A 43 -7.49 -71.26 26.70
CA SER A 43 -8.30 -72.48 26.50
C SER A 43 -9.71 -72.40 27.08
N THR A 44 -10.04 -71.31 27.80
CA THR A 44 -11.27 -71.18 28.59
C THR A 44 -12.16 -70.06 28.04
N ASP A 45 -13.39 -70.39 27.63
CA ASP A 45 -14.40 -69.39 27.19
C ASP A 45 -15.21 -68.80 28.36
N GLN A 46 -15.02 -69.31 29.58
CA GLN A 46 -15.75 -68.86 30.77
C GLN A 46 -15.11 -67.63 31.41
N ARG A 47 -15.93 -66.63 31.71
CA ARG A 47 -15.53 -65.33 32.28
C ARG A 47 -14.98 -65.41 33.72
N GLY A 48 -15.29 -66.48 34.44
CA GLY A 48 -14.96 -66.63 35.87
C GLY A 48 -13.46 -66.76 36.18
N LEU A 49 -12.71 -67.50 35.36
CA LEU A 49 -11.26 -67.68 35.56
C LEU A 49 -10.47 -66.38 35.31
N PRO A 50 -10.68 -65.64 34.19
CA PRO A 50 -10.08 -64.33 33.99
C PRO A 50 -10.38 -63.34 35.14
N LEU A 51 -11.62 -63.30 35.67
CA LEU A 51 -11.98 -62.43 36.81
C LEU A 51 -11.17 -62.75 38.06
N GLN A 52 -11.01 -64.04 38.40
CA GLN A 52 -10.22 -64.44 39.56
C GLN A 52 -8.73 -64.12 39.39
N VAL A 53 -8.19 -64.36 38.19
CA VAL A 53 -6.80 -64.00 37.87
C VAL A 53 -6.60 -62.49 37.99
N LEU A 54 -7.51 -61.68 37.42
CA LEU A 54 -7.44 -60.23 37.50
C LEU A 54 -7.45 -59.74 38.95
N LYS A 55 -8.39 -60.22 39.76
CA LYS A 55 -8.52 -59.83 41.18
C LYS A 55 -7.25 -60.21 41.97
N TYR A 56 -6.73 -61.41 41.76
CA TYR A 56 -5.50 -61.86 42.43
C TYR A 56 -4.29 -61.02 42.02
N MET A 57 -4.14 -60.70 40.73
CA MET A 57 -3.03 -59.90 40.24
C MET A 57 -3.09 -58.46 40.76
N CYS A 58 -4.27 -57.85 40.85
CA CYS A 58 -4.44 -56.53 41.46
C CYS A 58 -3.92 -56.52 42.90
N SER A 59 -4.34 -57.48 43.73
CA SER A 59 -3.84 -57.60 45.12
C SER A 59 -2.33 -57.83 45.17
N LEU A 60 -1.81 -58.71 44.32
CA LEU A 60 -0.38 -59.02 44.26
C LEU A 60 0.45 -57.76 43.91
N PHE A 61 0.01 -56.94 42.96
CA PHE A 61 0.72 -55.73 42.57
C PHE A 61 0.70 -54.65 43.67
N VAL A 62 -0.40 -54.52 44.41
CA VAL A 62 -0.47 -53.65 45.59
C VAL A 62 0.55 -54.10 46.64
N GLU A 63 0.57 -55.39 46.97
CA GLU A 63 1.53 -55.94 47.93
C GLU A 63 2.99 -55.73 47.46
N ILE A 64 3.27 -55.97 46.17
CA ILE A 64 4.61 -55.77 45.60
C ILE A 64 5.04 -54.31 45.78
N CYS A 65 4.13 -53.36 45.52
CA CYS A 65 4.43 -51.95 45.72
C CYS A 65 4.68 -51.63 47.19
N GLN A 66 3.78 -52.04 48.09
CA GLN A 66 3.90 -51.83 49.54
C GLN A 66 5.23 -52.35 50.11
N CYS A 67 5.69 -53.51 49.66
CA CYS A 67 6.94 -54.10 50.14
C CYS A 67 8.21 -53.45 49.55
N ASN A 68 8.11 -52.68 48.46
CA ASN A 68 9.30 -52.24 47.71
C ASN A 68 9.41 -50.72 47.49
N TYR A 69 8.36 -49.92 47.69
CA TYR A 69 8.38 -48.49 47.39
C TYR A 69 9.30 -47.65 48.30
N GLU A 70 9.59 -48.11 49.52
CA GLU A 70 10.50 -47.43 50.46
C GLU A 70 11.98 -47.80 50.28
N ARG A 71 12.27 -48.75 49.39
CA ARG A 71 13.63 -49.26 49.17
C ARG A 71 14.56 -48.18 48.58
N PRO A 72 15.88 -48.24 48.85
CA PRO A 72 16.85 -47.31 48.30
C PRO A 72 16.74 -47.11 46.78
N ILE A 73 16.53 -48.20 46.02
CA ILE A 73 16.40 -48.11 44.57
C ILE A 73 15.13 -47.37 44.11
N ALA A 74 14.02 -47.54 44.84
CA ALA A 74 12.77 -46.84 44.56
C ALA A 74 12.91 -45.34 44.89
N LYS A 75 13.58 -45.01 46.01
CA LYS A 75 13.90 -43.62 46.37
C LYS A 75 14.81 -42.94 45.35
N GLN A 76 15.77 -43.68 44.76
CA GLN A 76 16.65 -43.18 43.70
C GLN A 76 15.93 -43.01 42.36
N ALA A 77 15.01 -43.91 42.01
CA ALA A 77 14.20 -43.81 40.79
C ALA A 77 13.18 -42.64 40.87
N GLY A 78 12.71 -42.33 42.08
CA GLY A 78 11.70 -41.32 42.37
C GLY A 78 10.41 -41.97 42.87
N ILE A 79 9.91 -41.52 44.02
CA ILE A 79 8.70 -42.06 44.66
C ILE A 79 7.46 -41.42 44.01
N ALA A 80 7.26 -41.73 42.73
CA ALA A 80 6.09 -41.34 41.97
C ALA A 80 5.62 -42.54 41.11
N PRO A 81 4.33 -42.62 40.74
CA PRO A 81 3.80 -43.78 40.02
C PRO A 81 4.53 -44.09 38.70
N ARG A 82 4.97 -43.05 37.96
CA ARG A 82 5.68 -43.19 36.68
C ARG A 82 7.07 -43.85 36.81
N PRO A 83 8.01 -43.33 37.64
CA PRO A 83 9.28 -44.02 37.87
C PRO A 83 9.12 -45.41 38.48
N LEU A 84 8.13 -45.61 39.36
CA LEU A 84 7.84 -46.92 39.95
C LEU A 84 7.40 -47.93 38.88
N LEU A 85 6.54 -47.54 37.93
CA LEU A 85 6.19 -48.38 36.80
C LEU A 85 7.43 -48.86 36.04
N HIS A 86 8.32 -47.94 35.65
CA HIS A 86 9.56 -48.29 34.93
C HIS A 86 10.51 -49.16 35.76
N LEU A 87 10.57 -48.94 37.07
CA LEU A 87 11.36 -49.77 37.98
C LEU A 87 10.80 -51.20 38.05
N PHE A 88 9.48 -51.35 38.21
CA PHE A 88 8.82 -52.65 38.28
C PHE A 88 8.88 -53.40 36.95
N GLU A 89 8.67 -52.71 35.81
CA GLU A 89 8.83 -53.29 34.46
C GLU A 89 10.26 -53.79 34.20
N SER A 90 11.26 -53.24 34.88
CA SER A 90 12.66 -53.69 34.73
C SER A 90 12.91 -55.10 35.29
N SER A 91 12.03 -55.64 36.13
CA SER A 91 12.10 -57.02 36.66
C SER A 91 11.36 -57.98 35.75
N ALA A 92 12.04 -58.98 35.19
CA ALA A 92 11.38 -59.93 34.27
C ALA A 92 10.32 -60.81 34.96
N SER A 93 10.42 -61.02 36.28
CA SER A 93 9.36 -61.71 37.05
C SER A 93 8.07 -60.91 37.05
N ILE A 94 8.15 -59.60 37.34
CA ILE A 94 6.99 -58.70 37.32
C ILE A 94 6.46 -58.59 35.89
N MET A 95 7.34 -58.43 34.90
CA MET A 95 6.92 -58.33 33.51
C MET A 95 6.12 -59.57 33.05
N SER A 96 6.55 -60.76 33.48
CA SER A 96 5.84 -62.00 33.12
C SER A 96 4.47 -62.10 33.79
N THR A 97 4.32 -61.61 35.02
CA THR A 97 3.01 -61.49 35.66
C THR A 97 2.15 -60.38 35.05
N LEU A 98 2.75 -59.30 34.55
CA LEU A 98 2.04 -58.24 33.82
C LEU A 98 1.48 -58.75 32.49
N LYS A 99 2.21 -59.61 31.75
CA LYS A 99 1.66 -60.27 30.54
C LYS A 99 0.45 -61.14 30.81
N LEU A 100 0.49 -61.92 31.90
CA LEU A 100 -0.65 -62.71 32.34
C LEU A 100 -1.84 -61.83 32.72
N PHE A 101 -1.57 -60.71 33.40
CA PHE A 101 -2.56 -59.71 33.75
C PHE A 101 -3.16 -59.04 32.50
N ASP A 102 -2.34 -58.63 31.53
CA ASP A 102 -2.78 -58.07 30.25
C ASP A 102 -3.65 -59.06 29.48
N LYS A 103 -3.31 -60.35 29.47
CA LYS A 103 -4.12 -61.38 28.81
C LYS A 103 -5.49 -61.55 29.45
N ALA A 104 -5.56 -61.55 30.79
CA ALA A 104 -6.82 -61.61 31.52
C ALA A 104 -7.66 -60.34 31.29
N LEU A 105 -7.03 -59.16 31.31
CA LEU A 105 -7.66 -57.88 31.01
C LEU A 105 -8.25 -57.84 29.59
N ALA A 106 -7.48 -58.22 28.57
CA ALA A 106 -7.92 -58.20 27.18
C ALA A 106 -9.20 -59.04 26.98
N MET A 107 -9.23 -60.26 27.54
CA MET A 107 -10.41 -61.12 27.50
C MET A 107 -11.61 -60.48 28.21
N LEU A 108 -11.41 -59.89 29.39
CA LEU A 108 -12.47 -59.28 30.17
C LEU A 108 -13.00 -57.99 29.56
N LEU A 109 -12.16 -57.18 28.90
CA LEU A 109 -12.59 -55.99 28.18
C LEU A 109 -13.52 -56.33 27.01
N GLU A 110 -13.34 -57.50 26.37
CA GLU A 110 -14.23 -57.97 25.29
C GLU A 110 -15.55 -58.58 25.80
N CYS A 111 -15.51 -59.33 26.92
CA CYS A 111 -16.68 -60.12 27.36
C CYS A 111 -17.42 -59.62 28.61
N ALA A 112 -16.78 -58.82 29.47
CA ALA A 112 -17.30 -58.36 30.76
C ALA A 112 -16.67 -57.02 31.21
N GLN A 113 -16.82 -55.98 30.39
CA GLN A 113 -16.18 -54.68 30.58
C GLN A 113 -16.50 -54.03 31.94
N GLU A 114 -17.76 -54.05 32.39
CA GLU A 114 -18.17 -53.42 33.66
C GLU A 114 -17.56 -54.11 34.88
N GLU A 115 -17.59 -55.45 34.94
CA GLU A 115 -17.02 -56.22 36.04
C GLU A 115 -15.49 -56.07 36.12
N CYS A 116 -14.83 -56.02 34.95
CA CYS A 116 -13.40 -55.75 34.83
C CYS A 116 -13.02 -54.42 35.49
N PHE A 117 -13.74 -53.35 35.12
CA PHE A 117 -13.48 -52.03 35.67
C PHE A 117 -13.83 -51.92 37.15
N ASN A 118 -14.87 -52.60 37.63
CA ASN A 118 -15.17 -52.63 39.06
C ASN A 118 -14.01 -53.22 39.89
N ILE A 119 -13.37 -54.30 39.41
CA ILE A 119 -12.20 -54.89 40.09
C ILE A 119 -11.01 -53.91 40.09
N LEU A 120 -10.77 -53.22 38.97
CA LEU A 120 -9.71 -52.21 38.89
C LEU A 120 -10.00 -51.01 39.80
N MET A 121 -11.28 -50.61 39.93
CA MET A 121 -11.70 -49.54 40.82
C MET A 121 -11.56 -49.93 42.29
N ASP A 122 -11.89 -51.16 42.67
CA ASP A 122 -11.65 -51.70 44.01
C ASP A 122 -10.14 -51.70 44.33
N GLY A 123 -9.29 -52.07 43.36
CA GLY A 123 -7.84 -51.96 43.48
C GLY A 123 -7.37 -50.51 43.68
N SER A 124 -8.00 -49.56 42.98
CA SER A 124 -7.65 -48.13 43.06
C SER A 124 -7.87 -47.50 44.43
N GLN A 125 -8.74 -48.08 45.27
CA GLN A 125 -8.94 -47.63 46.64
C GLN A 125 -7.67 -47.75 47.52
N GLN A 126 -6.69 -48.55 47.09
CA GLN A 126 -5.39 -48.67 47.77
C GLN A 126 -4.44 -47.48 47.49
N GLY A 127 -4.89 -46.50 46.69
CA GLY A 127 -4.19 -45.24 46.41
C GLY A 127 -2.83 -45.45 45.74
N PHE A 128 -1.80 -44.76 46.26
CA PHE A 128 -0.44 -44.73 45.73
C PHE A 128 0.13 -46.10 45.33
N CYS A 129 -0.19 -47.15 46.11
CA CYS A 129 0.33 -48.49 45.87
C CYS A 129 -0.23 -49.15 44.59
N PHE A 130 -1.35 -48.65 44.07
CA PHE A 130 -2.01 -49.11 42.86
C PHE A 130 -1.85 -48.16 41.67
N ASP A 131 -1.54 -46.89 41.87
CA ASP A 131 -1.47 -45.87 40.80
C ASP A 131 -0.54 -46.27 39.64
N TRP A 132 0.58 -46.94 39.91
CA TRP A 132 1.48 -47.44 38.86
C TRP A 132 0.87 -48.56 38.00
N VAL A 133 -0.03 -49.37 38.58
CA VAL A 133 -0.81 -50.40 37.88
C VAL A 133 -1.78 -49.72 36.92
N TRP A 134 -2.44 -48.65 37.34
CA TRP A 134 -3.29 -47.85 36.46
C TRP A 134 -2.53 -47.29 35.26
N LEU A 135 -1.31 -46.78 35.48
CA LEU A 135 -0.46 -46.31 34.39
C LEU A 135 -0.09 -47.44 33.41
N HIS A 136 0.15 -48.65 33.90
CA HIS A 136 0.39 -49.82 33.06
C HIS A 136 -0.86 -50.18 32.24
N VAL A 137 -2.01 -50.35 32.89
CA VAL A 137 -3.29 -50.67 32.25
C VAL A 137 -3.65 -49.64 31.18
N ALA A 138 -3.48 -48.36 31.49
CA ALA A 138 -3.73 -47.27 30.56
C ALA A 138 -2.78 -47.29 29.35
N ALA A 139 -1.51 -47.71 29.54
CA ALA A 139 -0.57 -47.87 28.43
C ALA A 139 -0.87 -49.09 27.56
N SER A 140 -1.31 -50.20 28.16
CA SER A 140 -1.60 -51.46 27.46
C SER A 140 -2.95 -51.44 26.74
N PHE A 141 -3.97 -50.79 27.29
CA PHE A 141 -5.35 -50.74 26.75
C PHE A 141 -5.93 -49.30 26.75
N PRO A 142 -5.34 -48.36 26.00
CA PRO A 142 -5.65 -46.94 26.14
C PRO A 142 -7.10 -46.60 25.81
N GLY A 143 -7.67 -47.11 24.72
CA GLY A 143 -9.02 -46.79 24.25
C GLY A 143 -10.12 -47.18 25.26
N PRO A 144 -10.30 -48.47 25.59
CA PRO A 144 -11.35 -48.92 26.51
C PRO A 144 -11.22 -48.30 27.90
N VAL A 145 -10.00 -48.19 28.42
CA VAL A 145 -9.71 -47.65 29.75
C VAL A 145 -10.00 -46.16 29.81
N MET A 146 -9.52 -45.38 28.83
CA MET A 146 -9.77 -43.94 28.82
C MET A 146 -11.23 -43.61 28.57
N SER A 147 -11.93 -44.38 27.73
CA SER A 147 -13.37 -44.19 27.51
C SER A 147 -14.16 -44.38 28.80
N PHE A 148 -13.83 -45.43 29.57
CA PHE A 148 -14.43 -45.68 30.86
C PHE A 148 -14.08 -44.59 31.90
N LEU A 149 -12.80 -44.28 32.07
CA LEU A 149 -12.33 -43.29 33.05
C LEU A 149 -12.91 -41.90 32.79
N LEU A 150 -12.97 -41.47 31.52
CA LEU A 150 -13.54 -40.16 31.18
C LEU A 150 -15.06 -40.11 31.40
N LYS A 151 -15.79 -41.18 31.06
CA LYS A 151 -17.24 -41.27 31.31
C LYS A 151 -17.54 -41.27 32.80
N MET A 152 -16.81 -42.06 33.57
CA MET A 152 -16.97 -42.15 35.02
C MET A 152 -16.55 -40.84 35.71
N GLY A 153 -15.44 -40.24 35.27
CA GLY A 153 -14.96 -38.96 35.76
C GLY A 153 -15.95 -37.81 35.50
N ALA A 154 -16.61 -37.79 34.34
CA ALA A 154 -17.65 -36.81 34.04
C ALA A 154 -18.88 -36.97 34.95
N GLU A 155 -19.29 -38.22 35.24
CA GLU A 155 -20.42 -38.48 36.15
C GLU A 155 -20.06 -38.13 37.62
N GLU A 156 -18.87 -38.48 38.08
CA GLU A 156 -18.37 -38.07 39.41
C GLU A 156 -18.25 -36.54 39.51
N PHE A 157 -17.81 -35.86 38.46
CA PHE A 157 -17.76 -34.39 38.41
C PHE A 157 -19.15 -33.77 38.48
N LYS A 158 -20.14 -34.42 37.88
CA LYS A 158 -21.54 -33.97 37.96
C LYS A 158 -22.11 -34.10 39.35
N GLN A 159 -21.90 -35.24 40.02
CA GLN A 159 -22.27 -35.40 41.42
C GLN A 159 -21.60 -34.34 42.29
N TYR A 160 -20.30 -34.13 42.09
CA TYR A 160 -19.53 -33.09 42.79
C TYR A 160 -20.13 -31.69 42.62
N ALA A 161 -20.43 -31.27 41.39
CA ALA A 161 -21.01 -29.95 41.12
C ALA A 161 -22.39 -29.77 41.77
N LEU A 162 -23.24 -30.80 41.73
CA LEU A 162 -24.58 -30.78 42.34
C LEU A 162 -24.51 -30.72 43.88
N THR A 163 -23.63 -31.53 44.49
CA THR A 163 -23.43 -31.52 45.94
C THR A 163 -22.91 -30.18 46.44
N ILE A 164 -21.93 -29.57 45.76
CA ILE A 164 -21.44 -28.23 46.11
C ILE A 164 -22.56 -27.19 45.96
N ALA A 165 -23.32 -27.21 44.86
CA ALA A 165 -24.45 -26.29 44.67
C ALA A 165 -25.46 -26.41 45.81
N SER A 166 -25.76 -27.63 46.27
CA SER A 166 -26.64 -27.86 47.43
C SER A 166 -26.07 -27.32 48.74
N HIS A 167 -24.76 -27.47 48.98
CA HIS A 167 -24.11 -27.00 50.20
C HIS A 167 -23.99 -25.47 50.23
N GLU A 168 -23.75 -24.85 49.07
CA GLU A 168 -23.76 -23.40 48.91
C GLU A 168 -25.16 -22.82 49.14
N GLN A 169 -26.21 -23.46 48.62
CA GLN A 169 -27.60 -23.07 48.90
C GLN A 169 -27.98 -23.19 50.39
N GLN A 170 -27.41 -24.16 51.10
CA GLN A 170 -27.61 -24.38 52.53
C GLN A 170 -26.67 -23.52 53.41
N GLY A 171 -25.74 -22.76 52.83
CA GLY A 171 -24.76 -21.94 53.56
C GLY A 171 -23.70 -22.74 54.34
N ASN A 172 -23.51 -24.02 54.06
CA ASN A 172 -22.61 -24.91 54.81
C ASN A 172 -21.20 -24.94 54.21
N GLN A 173 -20.39 -23.92 54.53
CA GLN A 173 -19.03 -23.76 54.00
C GLN A 173 -18.06 -24.87 54.43
N ALA A 174 -18.24 -25.47 55.62
CA ALA A 174 -17.38 -26.55 56.11
C ALA A 174 -17.57 -27.85 55.29
N ALA A 175 -18.82 -28.25 55.05
CA ALA A 175 -19.13 -29.41 54.22
C ALA A 175 -18.70 -29.24 52.76
N ALA A 176 -18.82 -28.01 52.22
CA ALA A 176 -18.30 -27.69 50.90
C ALA A 176 -16.77 -27.87 50.83
N PHE A 177 -16.02 -27.41 51.83
CA PHE A 177 -14.56 -27.57 51.89
C PHE A 177 -14.12 -29.05 51.95
N GLU A 178 -14.78 -29.86 52.79
CA GLU A 178 -14.50 -31.30 52.87
C GLU A 178 -14.78 -32.01 51.55
N THR A 179 -15.89 -31.65 50.90
CA THR A 179 -16.27 -32.19 49.59
C THR A 179 -15.24 -31.81 48.52
N HIS A 180 -14.76 -30.56 48.50
CA HIS A 180 -13.69 -30.13 47.60
C HIS A 180 -12.40 -30.94 47.78
N GLN A 181 -12.00 -31.26 49.03
CA GLN A 181 -10.81 -32.07 49.31
C GLN A 181 -10.98 -33.52 48.85
N LEU A 182 -12.14 -34.13 49.10
CA LEU A 182 -12.44 -35.50 48.69
C LEU A 182 -12.34 -35.66 47.17
N TYR A 183 -13.00 -34.79 46.41
CA TYR A 183 -12.99 -34.87 44.96
C TYR A 183 -11.64 -34.47 44.35
N LYS A 184 -10.86 -33.62 45.02
CA LYS A 184 -9.46 -33.36 44.63
C LYS A 184 -8.62 -34.63 44.67
N GLN A 185 -8.79 -35.46 45.70
CA GLN A 185 -8.09 -36.76 45.79
C GLN A 185 -8.58 -37.75 44.73
N LYS A 186 -9.89 -37.80 44.45
CA LYS A 186 -10.47 -38.68 43.40
C LYS A 186 -9.99 -38.35 41.99
N PHE A 187 -9.89 -37.07 41.63
CA PHE A 187 -9.51 -36.67 40.26
C PHE A 187 -7.99 -36.69 40.01
N MET A 188 -7.16 -36.73 41.05
CA MET A 188 -5.70 -36.70 40.91
C MET A 188 -5.14 -37.91 40.13
N PRO A 189 -5.48 -39.18 40.44
CA PRO A 189 -5.01 -40.33 39.65
C PRO A 189 -5.47 -40.28 38.19
N LEU A 190 -6.69 -39.80 37.95
CA LEU A 190 -7.25 -39.67 36.62
C LEU A 190 -6.52 -38.58 35.80
N ALA A 191 -6.18 -37.45 36.41
CA ALA A 191 -5.34 -36.41 35.80
C ALA A 191 -3.92 -36.90 35.50
N GLU A 192 -3.32 -37.68 36.39
CA GLU A 192 -1.98 -38.25 36.18
C GLU A 192 -1.93 -39.26 35.04
N THR A 193 -2.96 -40.13 34.97
CA THR A 193 -3.12 -41.14 33.91
C THR A 193 -3.32 -40.48 32.55
N PHE A 194 -4.21 -39.48 32.48
CA PHE A 194 -4.40 -38.70 31.25
C PHE A 194 -3.09 -38.02 30.83
N THR A 195 -2.40 -37.35 31.77
CA THR A 195 -1.14 -36.67 31.48
C THR A 195 -0.06 -37.64 30.99
N TYR A 196 -0.03 -38.86 31.53
CA TYR A 196 0.93 -39.89 31.13
C TYR A 196 0.67 -40.35 29.69
N LEU A 197 -0.58 -40.63 29.33
CA LEU A 197 -0.93 -41.01 27.95
C LEU A 197 -0.76 -39.86 26.97
N ALA A 198 -1.08 -38.63 27.37
CA ALA A 198 -0.82 -37.44 26.58
C ALA A 198 0.68 -37.28 26.28
N SER A 199 1.56 -37.53 27.27
CA SER A 199 3.01 -37.50 27.08
C SER A 199 3.53 -38.55 26.09
N LYS A 200 2.81 -39.68 25.95
CA LYS A 200 3.13 -40.75 24.99
C LYS A 200 2.54 -40.52 23.58
N ARG A 201 1.84 -39.40 23.34
CA ARG A 201 1.16 -39.09 22.06
C ARG A 201 0.25 -40.22 21.57
N ASN A 202 -0.53 -40.79 22.50
CA ASN A 202 -1.37 -41.93 22.17
C ASN A 202 -2.53 -41.55 21.23
N ALA A 203 -2.63 -42.21 20.07
CA ALA A 203 -3.67 -41.94 19.07
C ALA A 203 -5.09 -42.31 19.55
N GLU A 204 -5.22 -43.34 20.38
CA GLU A 204 -6.52 -43.75 20.93
C GLU A 204 -7.02 -42.73 21.96
N LEU A 205 -6.13 -42.15 22.77
CA LEU A 205 -6.50 -41.03 23.65
C LEU A 205 -7.08 -39.87 22.84
N SER A 206 -6.48 -39.54 21.69
CA SER A 206 -6.99 -38.50 20.79
C SER A 206 -8.37 -38.86 20.26
N CYS A 207 -8.61 -40.11 19.87
CA CYS A 207 -9.90 -40.57 19.38
C CYS A 207 -10.99 -40.45 20.46
N VAL A 208 -10.74 -41.00 21.66
CA VAL A 208 -11.71 -41.03 22.76
C VAL A 208 -12.03 -39.63 23.27
N THR A 209 -11.02 -38.77 23.45
CA THR A 209 -11.22 -37.39 23.91
C THR A 209 -11.98 -36.56 22.89
N ARG A 210 -11.69 -36.75 21.61
CA ARG A 210 -12.41 -36.12 20.50
C ARG A 210 -13.86 -36.59 20.43
N GLU A 211 -14.12 -37.89 20.58
CA GLU A 211 -15.47 -38.45 20.59
C GLU A 211 -16.30 -37.91 21.77
N MET A 212 -15.69 -37.82 22.96
CA MET A 212 -16.32 -37.20 24.13
C MET A 212 -16.64 -35.72 23.90
N LEU A 213 -15.71 -34.97 23.31
CA LEU A 213 -15.93 -33.57 22.94
C LEU A 213 -17.06 -33.43 21.94
N ILE A 214 -17.08 -34.21 20.85
CA ILE A 214 -18.14 -34.17 19.83
C ILE A 214 -19.51 -34.43 20.48
N LYS A 215 -19.65 -35.52 21.25
CA LYS A 215 -20.91 -35.84 21.94
C LYS A 215 -21.31 -34.77 22.94
N GLY A 216 -20.35 -34.20 23.66
CA GLY A 216 -20.59 -33.11 24.61
C GLY A 216 -21.05 -31.84 23.91
N ILE A 217 -20.44 -31.50 22.77
CA ILE A 217 -20.79 -30.35 21.94
C ILE A 217 -22.19 -30.52 21.33
N GLU A 218 -22.51 -31.68 20.75
CA GLU A 218 -23.85 -31.98 20.20
C GLU A 218 -24.94 -31.82 21.26
N ARG A 219 -24.67 -32.25 22.50
CA ARG A 219 -25.60 -32.11 23.63
C ARG A 219 -25.70 -30.67 24.13
N LEU A 220 -24.60 -29.92 24.12
CA LEU A 220 -24.59 -28.48 24.38
C LEU A 220 -25.40 -27.71 23.33
N GLU A 221 -25.32 -28.12 22.06
CA GLU A 221 -26.05 -27.47 20.98
C GLU A 221 -27.56 -27.67 21.10
N ASN A 222 -27.99 -28.85 21.55
CA ASN A 222 -29.40 -29.22 21.73
C ASN A 222 -30.01 -28.84 23.08
N GLY A 223 -29.19 -28.40 24.05
CA GLY A 223 -29.66 -28.02 25.38
C GLY A 223 -30.14 -26.57 25.43
N ASP A 224 -31.38 -26.36 25.87
CA ASP A 224 -31.80 -25.05 26.37
C ASP A 224 -30.99 -24.75 27.64
N GLY A 225 -30.45 -23.54 27.77
CA GLY A 225 -29.55 -23.10 28.87
C GLY A 225 -30.20 -23.05 30.27
N ALA A 226 -31.01 -24.05 30.61
CA ALA A 226 -31.68 -24.25 31.87
C ALA A 226 -30.68 -24.60 32.99
N ALA A 227 -31.14 -24.43 34.23
CA ALA A 227 -30.37 -24.59 35.46
C ALA A 227 -29.66 -25.96 35.58
N LEU A 228 -28.61 -26.01 36.40
CA LEU A 228 -27.88 -27.22 36.75
C LEU A 228 -28.85 -28.30 37.26
N THR A 229 -29.15 -29.27 36.42
CA THR A 229 -30.13 -30.34 36.66
C THR A 229 -29.48 -31.71 36.57
N ASN A 230 -30.11 -32.73 37.15
CA ASN A 230 -29.64 -34.12 37.06
C ASN A 230 -29.58 -34.67 35.64
N THR A 231 -30.14 -33.99 34.63
CA THR A 231 -30.08 -34.37 33.21
C THR A 231 -28.98 -33.64 32.44
N ALA A 232 -28.28 -32.68 33.05
CA ALA A 232 -27.20 -31.95 32.39
C ALA A 232 -26.01 -32.87 32.10
N ASP A 233 -25.44 -32.74 30.89
CA ASP A 233 -24.16 -33.34 30.54
C ASP A 233 -23.03 -32.36 30.85
N LEU A 234 -22.18 -32.71 31.80
CA LEU A 234 -21.06 -31.88 32.26
C LEU A 234 -19.70 -32.37 31.74
N SER A 235 -19.70 -33.12 30.63
CA SER A 235 -18.49 -33.62 29.98
C SER A 235 -17.51 -32.52 29.59
N VAL A 236 -17.99 -31.40 29.04
CA VAL A 236 -17.12 -30.26 28.63
C VAL A 236 -16.53 -29.51 29.83
N PRO A 237 -17.33 -29.12 30.86
CA PRO A 237 -16.79 -28.60 32.12
C PRO A 237 -15.78 -29.51 32.81
N PHE A 238 -16.02 -30.83 32.79
CA PHE A 238 -15.08 -31.81 33.33
C PHE A 238 -13.75 -31.83 32.56
N LEU A 239 -13.76 -31.77 31.23
CA LEU A 239 -12.53 -31.65 30.45
C LEU A 239 -11.80 -30.33 30.76
N PHE A 240 -12.52 -29.23 31.00
CA PHE A 240 -11.89 -27.99 31.45
C PHE A 240 -11.28 -28.12 32.85
N LYS A 241 -11.90 -28.87 33.77
CA LYS A 241 -11.30 -29.21 35.07
C LYS A 241 -10.01 -30.02 34.91
N MET A 242 -9.97 -30.94 33.96
CA MET A 242 -8.78 -31.74 33.66
C MET A 242 -7.64 -30.87 33.12
N VAL A 243 -7.94 -29.99 32.16
CA VAL A 243 -7.03 -28.94 31.68
C VAL A 243 -6.52 -28.09 32.83
N ALA A 244 -7.42 -27.70 33.75
CA ALA A 244 -7.07 -26.84 34.85
C ALA A 244 -6.13 -27.51 35.88
N SER A 245 -6.05 -28.85 35.84
CA SER A 245 -5.23 -29.64 36.74
C SER A 245 -3.85 -29.96 36.15
N SER A 246 -3.65 -29.86 34.83
CA SER A 246 -2.38 -30.18 34.17
C SER A 246 -2.19 -29.42 32.84
N PRO A 247 -1.09 -28.67 32.65
CA PRO A 247 -0.82 -27.93 31.42
C PRO A 247 -0.54 -28.85 30.21
N ASP A 248 -0.09 -30.08 30.45
CA ASP A 248 0.17 -31.05 29.38
C ASP A 248 -1.12 -31.55 28.72
N VAL A 249 -2.21 -31.61 29.49
CA VAL A 249 -3.55 -31.93 28.97
C VAL A 249 -4.01 -30.84 28.01
N LEU A 250 -3.75 -29.57 28.33
CA LEU A 250 -4.08 -28.45 27.45
C LEU A 250 -3.33 -28.56 26.13
N ARG A 251 -2.00 -28.76 26.17
CA ARG A 251 -1.16 -28.89 24.96
C ARG A 251 -1.68 -30.00 24.05
N PHE A 252 -2.02 -31.14 24.64
CA PHE A 252 -2.59 -32.27 23.93
C PHE A 252 -3.93 -31.92 23.26
N LEU A 253 -4.87 -31.33 24.00
CA LEU A 253 -6.18 -30.99 23.46
C LEU A 253 -6.12 -29.93 22.38
N VAL A 254 -5.26 -28.92 22.50
CA VAL A 254 -5.11 -27.89 21.47
C VAL A 254 -4.53 -28.48 20.18
N GLN A 255 -3.62 -29.45 20.26
CA GLN A 255 -3.05 -30.12 19.09
C GLN A 255 -4.05 -31.05 18.37
N HIS A 256 -5.00 -31.66 19.10
CA HIS A 256 -5.83 -32.73 18.57
C HIS A 256 -7.33 -32.40 18.42
N ALA A 257 -7.81 -31.31 19.03
CA ALA A 257 -9.24 -30.98 19.09
C ALA A 257 -9.57 -29.49 18.87
N SER A 258 -8.59 -28.64 18.55
CA SER A 258 -8.80 -27.19 18.33
C SER A 258 -9.84 -26.90 17.23
N GLU A 259 -9.87 -27.68 16.16
CA GLU A 259 -10.81 -27.51 15.04
C GLU A 259 -12.30 -27.72 15.42
N LEU A 260 -12.58 -28.37 16.55
CA LEU A 260 -13.94 -28.59 17.03
C LEU A 260 -14.50 -27.38 17.79
N VAL A 261 -13.64 -26.45 18.18
CA VAL A 261 -13.99 -25.35 19.10
C VAL A 261 -14.44 -24.13 18.28
N LYS A 262 -15.76 -24.07 18.00
CA LYS A 262 -16.40 -22.94 17.31
C LYS A 262 -16.94 -21.89 18.28
N SER A 263 -17.16 -20.66 17.82
CA SER A 263 -17.65 -19.56 18.65
C SER A 263 -19.02 -19.84 19.31
N SER A 264 -19.95 -20.47 18.60
CA SER A 264 -21.26 -20.87 19.16
C SER A 264 -21.13 -21.84 20.34
N VAL A 265 -20.18 -22.77 20.25
CA VAL A 265 -19.93 -23.80 21.27
C VAL A 265 -19.30 -23.18 22.51
N ILE A 266 -18.34 -22.29 22.36
CA ILE A 266 -17.66 -21.60 23.47
C ILE A 266 -18.66 -20.80 24.28
N LEU A 267 -19.55 -20.08 23.60
CA LEU A 267 -20.54 -19.24 24.25
C LEU A 267 -21.51 -20.08 25.10
N LYS A 268 -22.01 -21.20 24.56
CA LYS A 268 -22.83 -22.16 25.31
C LYS A 268 -22.06 -22.82 26.47
N ALA A 269 -20.79 -23.15 26.25
CA ALA A 269 -19.92 -23.67 27.31
C ALA A 269 -19.70 -22.63 28.42
N CYS A 270 -19.52 -21.34 28.10
CA CYS A 270 -19.42 -20.27 29.10
C CYS A 270 -20.71 -20.13 29.92
N ILE A 271 -21.89 -20.25 29.30
CA ILE A 271 -23.17 -20.28 30.01
C ILE A 271 -23.20 -21.46 30.99
N GLN A 272 -22.90 -22.66 30.52
CA GLN A 272 -22.88 -23.86 31.38
C GLN A 272 -21.87 -23.74 32.54
N MET A 273 -20.68 -23.20 32.27
CA MET A 273 -19.62 -22.99 33.26
C MET A 273 -19.99 -21.89 34.28
N SER A 274 -20.83 -20.93 33.91
CA SER A 274 -21.31 -19.88 34.82
C SER A 274 -22.29 -20.42 35.87
N GLN A 275 -22.94 -21.55 35.60
CA GLN A 275 -23.87 -22.22 36.52
C GLN A 275 -23.16 -23.10 37.56
N ILE A 276 -21.86 -23.35 37.40
CA ILE A 276 -21.06 -24.21 38.29
C ILE A 276 -20.18 -23.32 39.18
N SER A 277 -20.06 -23.68 40.45
CA SER A 277 -19.14 -22.99 41.38
C SER A 277 -17.70 -23.00 40.84
N LYS A 278 -17.06 -21.83 40.81
CA LYS A 278 -15.69 -21.65 40.28
C LYS A 278 -14.68 -22.55 41.01
N HIS A 279 -14.91 -22.84 42.29
CA HIS A 279 -14.08 -23.73 43.12
C HIS A 279 -14.09 -25.18 42.63
N CYS A 280 -15.15 -25.62 41.96
CA CYS A 280 -15.21 -26.96 41.39
C CYS A 280 -14.23 -27.10 40.23
N ILE A 281 -14.03 -26.02 39.47
CA ILE A 281 -13.32 -26.02 38.19
C ILE A 281 -11.87 -25.55 38.38
N LEU A 282 -11.69 -24.33 38.88
CA LEU A 282 -10.38 -23.69 38.98
C LEU A 282 -9.63 -24.12 40.25
N PRO A 283 -8.32 -24.39 40.17
CA PRO A 283 -7.50 -24.52 41.36
C PRO A 283 -7.35 -23.17 42.06
N VAL A 284 -7.23 -23.19 43.38
CA VAL A 284 -6.89 -21.99 44.17
C VAL A 284 -5.37 -21.84 44.16
N VAL A 285 -4.87 -20.85 43.41
CA VAL A 285 -3.45 -20.54 43.30
C VAL A 285 -3.13 -19.33 44.19
N PRO A 286 -2.16 -19.42 45.14
CA PRO A 286 -1.79 -18.30 45.99
C PRO A 286 -1.28 -17.11 45.17
N GLY A 287 -1.75 -15.89 45.48
CA GLY A 287 -1.28 -14.65 44.83
C GLY A 287 -1.91 -14.33 43.47
N VAL A 288 -2.88 -15.13 43.00
CA VAL A 288 -3.55 -14.94 41.71
C VAL A 288 -5.04 -14.72 41.95
N ALA A 289 -5.65 -13.77 41.24
CA ALA A 289 -7.09 -13.55 41.34
C ALA A 289 -7.86 -14.81 40.92
N HIS A 290 -8.82 -15.25 41.75
CA HIS A 290 -9.61 -16.47 41.50
C HIS A 290 -10.69 -16.24 40.42
N THR A 291 -10.24 -16.04 39.19
CA THR A 291 -11.07 -15.74 38.01
C THR A 291 -10.61 -16.58 36.82
N TYR A 292 -11.54 -16.88 35.89
CA TYR A 292 -11.22 -17.61 34.67
C TYR A 292 -10.19 -16.87 33.81
N THR A 293 -10.29 -15.54 33.71
CA THR A 293 -9.36 -14.72 32.92
C THR A 293 -7.94 -14.76 33.46
N ALA A 294 -7.76 -14.57 34.78
CA ALA A 294 -6.43 -14.64 35.40
C ALA A 294 -5.82 -16.04 35.26
N PHE A 295 -6.65 -17.08 35.36
CA PHE A 295 -6.21 -18.45 35.13
C PHE A 295 -5.74 -18.66 33.68
N LEU A 296 -6.56 -18.32 32.69
CA LEU A 296 -6.23 -18.48 31.27
C LEU A 296 -4.94 -17.74 30.88
N LYS A 297 -4.70 -16.54 31.43
CA LYS A 297 -3.45 -15.79 31.23
C LYS A 297 -2.21 -16.61 31.63
N GLN A 298 -2.27 -17.37 32.71
CA GLN A 298 -1.16 -18.24 33.12
C GLN A 298 -0.93 -19.41 32.15
N PHE A 299 -1.99 -19.92 31.53
CA PHE A 299 -1.88 -21.03 30.57
C PHE A 299 -1.21 -20.63 29.27
N LEU A 300 -1.28 -19.35 28.88
CA LEU A 300 -0.62 -18.85 27.69
C LEU A 300 0.90 -19.14 27.70
N CYS A 301 1.55 -19.13 28.87
CA CYS A 301 2.97 -19.45 29.01
C CYS A 301 3.33 -20.90 28.65
N PHE A 302 2.35 -21.81 28.63
CA PHE A 302 2.57 -23.23 28.36
C PHE A 302 2.23 -23.62 26.91
N LEU A 303 1.63 -22.73 26.12
CA LEU A 303 1.21 -22.99 24.74
C LEU A 303 2.34 -22.73 23.73
N ASN A 304 2.32 -23.44 22.60
CA ASN A 304 3.18 -23.13 21.45
C ASN A 304 2.59 -21.98 20.61
N VAL A 305 3.38 -21.41 19.70
CA VAL A 305 2.98 -20.28 18.86
C VAL A 305 1.74 -20.60 18.02
N GLU A 306 1.65 -21.81 17.45
CA GLU A 306 0.50 -22.28 16.66
C GLU A 306 -0.79 -22.33 17.49
N ALA A 307 -0.72 -22.80 18.75
CA ALA A 307 -1.86 -22.79 19.66
C ALA A 307 -2.30 -21.37 20.02
N ILE A 308 -1.35 -20.47 20.25
CA ILE A 308 -1.61 -19.06 20.54
C ILE A 308 -2.30 -18.40 19.33
N ALA A 309 -1.87 -18.74 18.11
CA ALA A 309 -2.47 -18.27 16.87
C ALA A 309 -3.93 -18.73 16.72
N SER A 310 -4.20 -20.02 16.93
CA SER A 310 -5.57 -20.56 16.91
C SER A 310 -6.44 -19.90 17.99
N LEU A 311 -5.90 -19.69 19.19
CA LEU A 311 -6.62 -19.06 20.29
C LEU A 311 -6.96 -17.60 19.99
N LEU A 312 -6.06 -16.86 19.34
CA LEU A 312 -6.29 -15.48 18.92
C LEU A 312 -7.47 -15.40 17.94
N ASP A 313 -7.49 -16.25 16.92
CA ASP A 313 -8.59 -16.30 15.95
C ASP A 313 -9.94 -16.57 16.62
N THR A 314 -9.95 -17.45 17.61
CA THR A 314 -11.16 -17.80 18.36
C THR A 314 -11.59 -16.67 19.30
N ALA A 315 -10.65 -15.94 19.90
CA ALA A 315 -10.95 -14.88 20.87
C ALA A 315 -11.36 -13.54 20.23
N LEU A 316 -10.87 -13.25 19.02
CA LEU A 316 -11.14 -11.99 18.31
C LEU A 316 -12.65 -11.68 18.11
N PRO A 317 -13.50 -12.62 17.68
CA PRO A 317 -14.94 -12.38 17.56
C PRO A 317 -15.58 -11.98 18.89
N PHE A 318 -15.22 -12.63 20.00
CA PHE A 318 -15.79 -12.30 21.32
C PHE A 318 -15.33 -10.94 21.85
N ALA A 319 -14.14 -10.49 21.45
CA ALA A 319 -13.59 -9.21 21.87
C ALA A 319 -14.19 -8.03 21.09
N PHE A 320 -14.45 -8.19 19.79
CA PHE A 320 -14.70 -7.07 18.88
C PHE A 320 -15.92 -7.19 17.96
N ASP A 321 -16.56 -8.36 17.85
CA ASP A 321 -17.78 -8.54 17.05
C ASP A 321 -19.01 -8.58 17.95
N GLU A 322 -19.88 -7.58 17.82
CA GLU A 322 -21.11 -7.49 18.60
C GLU A 322 -22.14 -8.57 18.21
N HIS A 323 -22.08 -9.06 16.97
CA HIS A 323 -23.06 -10.02 16.44
C HIS A 323 -22.93 -11.43 17.04
N VAL A 324 -21.80 -11.74 17.68
CA VAL A 324 -21.59 -13.03 18.34
C VAL A 324 -22.55 -13.23 19.51
N PHE A 325 -23.00 -12.13 20.13
CA PHE A 325 -23.91 -12.17 21.29
C PHE A 325 -25.38 -12.03 20.90
N ASP A 326 -25.71 -11.80 19.61
CA ASP A 326 -27.10 -11.62 19.14
C ASP A 326 -27.98 -12.87 19.36
N GLN A 327 -27.35 -14.04 19.52
CA GLN A 327 -28.04 -15.32 19.77
C GLN A 327 -28.43 -15.53 21.24
N LEU A 328 -28.08 -14.62 22.15
CA LEU A 328 -28.31 -14.75 23.58
C LEU A 328 -29.62 -14.11 24.04
N SER A 329 -30.32 -14.82 24.93
CA SER A 329 -31.48 -14.30 25.64
C SER A 329 -31.09 -13.17 26.64
N PRO A 330 -32.01 -12.20 26.90
CA PRO A 330 -31.73 -11.02 27.72
C PRO A 330 -31.15 -11.25 29.14
N PRO A 331 -31.44 -12.34 29.90
CA PRO A 331 -30.81 -12.57 31.21
C PRO A 331 -29.29 -12.79 31.16
N ASN A 332 -28.70 -13.07 29.99
CA ASN A 332 -27.27 -13.34 29.85
C ASN A 332 -26.42 -12.11 29.53
N GLN A 333 -26.98 -10.89 29.51
CA GLN A 333 -26.24 -9.67 29.16
C GLN A 333 -25.03 -9.39 30.06
N GLN A 334 -25.14 -9.66 31.37
CA GLN A 334 -24.00 -9.50 32.30
C GLN A 334 -22.88 -10.50 32.02
N LEU A 335 -23.23 -11.73 31.61
CA LEU A 335 -22.26 -12.73 31.19
C LEU A 335 -21.60 -12.33 29.87
N SER A 336 -22.35 -11.79 28.91
CA SER A 336 -21.80 -11.29 27.64
C SER A 336 -20.76 -10.18 27.86
N ILE A 337 -21.05 -9.24 28.77
CA ILE A 337 -20.10 -8.18 29.13
C ILE A 337 -18.84 -8.78 29.76
N ALA A 338 -18.98 -9.70 30.72
CA ALA A 338 -17.84 -10.36 31.37
C ALA A 338 -17.00 -11.21 30.41
N VAL A 339 -17.62 -11.91 29.46
CA VAL A 339 -16.94 -12.68 28.42
C VAL A 339 -16.20 -11.76 27.46
N ARG A 340 -16.82 -10.66 27.04
CA ARG A 340 -16.18 -9.65 26.17
C ARG A 340 -14.97 -9.01 26.86
N ASP A 341 -15.13 -8.54 28.09
CA ASP A 341 -14.05 -7.89 28.84
C ASP A 341 -12.89 -8.87 29.10
N GLY A 342 -13.21 -10.13 29.45
CA GLY A 342 -12.23 -11.21 29.57
C GLY A 342 -11.52 -11.56 28.26
N ALA A 343 -12.24 -11.55 27.13
CA ALA A 343 -11.66 -11.77 25.81
C ALA A 343 -10.71 -10.63 25.41
N VAL A 344 -11.07 -9.37 25.66
CA VAL A 344 -10.20 -8.20 25.43
C VAL A 344 -8.92 -8.30 26.28
N GLU A 345 -9.03 -8.69 27.55
CA GLU A 345 -7.86 -8.93 28.41
C GLU A 345 -6.96 -10.06 27.89
N LEU A 346 -7.54 -11.17 27.44
CA LEU A 346 -6.82 -12.32 26.92
C LEU A 346 -6.08 -11.97 25.62
N VAL A 347 -6.78 -11.32 24.69
CA VAL A 347 -6.24 -10.87 23.41
C VAL A 347 -5.08 -9.89 23.61
N ASN A 348 -5.18 -8.97 24.58
CA ASN A 348 -4.08 -8.06 24.94
C ASN A 348 -2.85 -8.79 25.52
N GLU A 349 -3.05 -9.83 26.33
CA GLU A 349 -1.96 -10.65 26.85
C GLU A 349 -1.28 -11.44 25.73
N ILE A 350 -2.07 -12.05 24.83
CA ILE A 350 -1.56 -12.75 23.64
C ILE A 350 -0.67 -11.84 22.79
N VAL A 351 -1.12 -10.61 22.50
CA VAL A 351 -0.30 -9.64 21.74
C VAL A 351 0.97 -9.26 22.49
N SER A 352 0.92 -9.16 23.82
CA SER A 352 2.09 -8.85 24.63
C SER A 352 3.14 -9.97 24.54
N ILE A 353 2.70 -11.24 24.56
CA ILE A 353 3.56 -12.41 24.35
C ILE A 353 4.15 -12.42 22.95
N ILE A 354 3.33 -12.17 21.91
CA ILE A 354 3.79 -12.09 20.51
C ILE A 354 4.83 -10.98 20.35
N THR A 355 4.56 -9.79 20.90
CA THR A 355 5.46 -8.62 20.84
C THR A 355 6.79 -8.92 21.54
N SER A 356 6.74 -9.49 22.75
CA SER A 356 7.96 -9.89 23.48
C SER A 356 8.76 -10.95 22.71
N SER A 357 8.07 -11.90 22.06
CA SER A 357 8.70 -12.94 21.26
C SER A 357 9.39 -12.35 20.04
N ALA A 358 8.72 -11.45 19.32
CA ALA A 358 9.26 -10.73 18.17
C ALA A 358 10.51 -9.90 18.52
N HIS A 359 10.57 -9.31 19.73
CA HIS A 359 11.76 -8.59 20.20
C HIS A 359 12.92 -9.48 20.65
N SER A 360 12.61 -10.67 21.20
CA SER A 360 13.62 -11.55 21.79
C SER A 360 14.43 -12.35 20.76
N GLN A 361 13.89 -12.57 19.56
CA GLN A 361 14.56 -13.31 18.51
C GLN A 361 15.10 -12.36 17.42
N PRO A 362 16.40 -12.40 17.09
CA PRO A 362 16.98 -11.50 16.07
C PRO A 362 16.42 -11.74 14.65
N LEU A 363 15.75 -12.87 14.41
CA LEU A 363 14.99 -13.20 13.21
C LEU A 363 13.80 -14.07 13.65
N PHE A 364 12.71 -13.47 14.13
CA PHE A 364 11.46 -14.20 14.33
C PHE A 364 10.99 -14.70 12.95
N ALA A 365 11.11 -16.00 12.68
CA ALA A 365 10.69 -16.56 11.41
C ALA A 365 9.17 -16.56 11.35
N ILE A 366 8.60 -15.72 10.49
CA ILE A 366 7.17 -15.74 10.19
C ILE A 366 6.86 -17.08 9.48
N ASN A 367 6.24 -18.02 10.20
CA ASN A 367 5.75 -19.25 9.61
C ASN A 367 4.41 -19.01 8.88
N GLU A 368 4.18 -19.73 7.78
CA GLU A 368 2.98 -19.59 6.93
C GLU A 368 1.66 -19.83 7.69
N ASN A 369 1.70 -20.62 8.77
CA ASN A 369 0.53 -21.00 9.58
C ASN A 369 0.23 -20.06 10.76
N ASP A 370 1.11 -19.12 11.10
CA ASP A 370 0.89 -18.19 12.21
C ASP A 370 0.00 -17.00 11.79
N VAL A 371 -0.67 -16.34 12.75
CA VAL A 371 -1.53 -15.15 12.46
C VAL A 371 -0.74 -14.05 11.75
N LEU A 372 0.54 -13.89 12.11
CA LEU A 372 1.46 -12.97 11.44
C LEU A 372 1.78 -13.39 10.00
N GLY A 373 1.93 -14.70 9.74
CA GLY A 373 2.16 -15.24 8.39
C GLY A 373 0.96 -15.05 7.47
N ARG A 374 -0.25 -15.25 8.00
CA ARG A 374 -1.48 -14.97 7.26
C ARG A 374 -1.61 -13.50 6.90
N CYS A 375 -1.18 -12.56 7.74
CA CYS A 375 -1.13 -11.14 7.39
C CYS A 375 -0.03 -10.80 6.37
N ALA A 376 1.07 -11.56 6.34
CA ALA A 376 2.13 -11.38 5.35
C ALA A 376 1.72 -11.83 3.94
N ILE A 377 0.90 -12.88 3.85
CA ILE A 377 0.43 -13.50 2.60
C ILE A 377 -0.89 -12.88 2.11
N ASP A 378 -1.84 -12.61 3.01
CA ASP A 378 -3.18 -12.11 2.68
C ASP A 378 -3.29 -10.59 2.83
N SER A 379 -3.31 -9.91 1.68
CA SER A 379 -3.48 -8.47 1.56
C SER A 379 -4.82 -7.96 2.14
N LEU A 380 -5.91 -8.73 2.07
CA LEU A 380 -7.21 -8.29 2.55
C LEU A 380 -7.25 -8.25 4.08
N LYS A 381 -6.71 -9.29 4.73
CA LYS A 381 -6.57 -9.32 6.20
C LYS A 381 -5.73 -8.17 6.71
N LEU A 382 -4.61 -7.87 6.05
CA LEU A 382 -3.78 -6.73 6.43
C LEU A 382 -4.56 -5.41 6.37
N LYS A 383 -5.45 -5.25 5.37
CA LYS A 383 -6.33 -4.08 5.25
C LYS A 383 -7.33 -4.01 6.41
N GLU A 384 -7.93 -5.13 6.81
CA GLU A 384 -8.86 -5.18 7.95
C GLU A 384 -8.20 -4.76 9.28
N TYR A 385 -6.97 -5.21 9.53
CA TYR A 385 -6.22 -4.80 10.73
C TYR A 385 -5.84 -3.32 10.71
N VAL A 386 -5.46 -2.77 9.54
CA VAL A 386 -5.18 -1.33 9.38
C VAL A 386 -6.44 -0.50 9.60
N ALA A 387 -7.57 -0.87 8.98
CA ALA A 387 -8.85 -0.21 9.22
C ALA A 387 -9.28 -0.31 10.69
N GLY A 388 -9.11 -1.48 11.30
CA GLY A 388 -9.40 -1.71 12.70
C GLY A 388 -8.50 -0.94 13.68
N ALA A 389 -7.30 -0.54 13.28
CA ALA A 389 -6.43 0.34 14.07
C ALA A 389 -6.90 1.80 14.04
N MET A 390 -7.58 2.22 12.97
CA MET A 390 -8.20 3.53 12.86
C MET A 390 -9.51 3.62 13.65
N CYS A 391 -10.22 2.50 13.80
CA CYS A 391 -11.36 2.40 14.71
C CYS A 391 -10.89 2.63 16.16
N GLY A 392 -11.27 3.76 16.76
CA GLY A 392 -10.93 4.08 18.16
C GLY A 392 -11.39 3.02 19.18
N GLY A 393 -11.00 3.21 20.45
CA GLY A 393 -11.36 2.28 21.54
C GLY A 393 -10.37 1.13 21.72
N GLU A 394 -10.83 0.02 22.31
CA GLU A 394 -9.99 -1.16 22.61
C GLU A 394 -9.56 -1.92 21.35
N ARG A 395 -10.41 -1.96 20.32
CA ARG A 395 -10.07 -2.55 19.00
C ARG A 395 -8.89 -1.84 18.35
N GLY A 396 -8.89 -0.51 18.37
CA GLY A 396 -7.78 0.30 17.86
C GLY A 396 -6.48 0.04 18.61
N LYS A 397 -6.51 0.04 19.96
CA LYS A 397 -5.33 -0.23 20.80
C LYS A 397 -4.72 -1.60 20.51
N PHE A 398 -5.56 -2.63 20.38
CA PHE A 398 -5.14 -3.98 20.04
C PHE A 398 -4.46 -4.01 18.66
N ASN A 399 -5.15 -3.50 17.63
CA ASN A 399 -4.65 -3.55 16.25
C ASN A 399 -3.34 -2.77 16.07
N ILE A 400 -3.18 -1.64 16.75
CA ILE A 400 -1.91 -0.88 16.78
C ILE A 400 -0.76 -1.73 17.32
N ARG A 401 -0.95 -2.39 18.48
CA ARG A 401 0.07 -3.24 19.09
C ARG A 401 0.37 -4.49 18.25
N PHE A 402 -0.67 -5.07 17.65
CA PHE A 402 -0.52 -6.22 16.77
C PHE A 402 0.25 -5.87 15.49
N LEU A 403 -0.10 -4.76 14.83
CA LEU A 403 0.61 -4.27 13.64
C LEU A 403 2.05 -3.88 13.96
N TYR A 404 2.31 -3.37 15.17
CA TYR A 404 3.68 -3.14 15.64
C TYR A 404 4.50 -4.43 15.68
N ALA A 405 3.98 -5.47 16.35
CA ALA A 405 4.65 -6.77 16.42
C ALA A 405 4.85 -7.39 15.02
N PHE A 406 3.87 -7.23 14.13
CA PHE A 406 3.96 -7.66 12.73
C PHE A 406 5.09 -6.94 11.98
N CYS A 407 5.22 -5.62 12.11
CA CYS A 407 6.27 -4.85 11.45
C CYS A 407 7.67 -5.27 11.94
N VAL A 408 7.83 -5.52 13.25
CA VAL A 408 9.09 -6.01 13.85
C VAL A 408 9.46 -7.39 13.28
N ALA A 409 8.49 -8.28 13.12
CA ALA A 409 8.73 -9.64 12.62
C ALA A 409 8.91 -9.71 11.08
N ALA A 410 8.13 -8.94 10.31
CA ALA A 410 8.07 -9.04 8.84
C ALA A 410 9.17 -8.24 8.13
N GLY A 411 9.85 -7.36 8.85
CA GLY A 411 10.92 -6.54 8.31
C GLY A 411 10.46 -5.31 7.54
N PRO A 412 11.40 -4.59 6.90
CA PRO A 412 11.16 -3.22 6.42
C PRO A 412 10.16 -3.14 5.26
N MET A 413 10.18 -4.09 4.32
CA MET A 413 9.29 -4.05 3.14
C MET A 413 7.81 -4.09 3.51
N LYS A 414 7.41 -5.04 4.37
CA LYS A 414 6.03 -5.15 4.83
C LYS A 414 5.63 -4.02 5.79
N THR A 415 6.60 -3.47 6.53
CA THR A 415 6.40 -2.26 7.32
C THR A 415 6.02 -1.07 6.44
N TYR A 416 6.66 -0.89 5.28
CA TYR A 416 6.29 0.18 4.34
C TYR A 416 4.88 0.02 3.79
N GLU A 417 4.49 -1.21 3.44
CA GLU A 417 3.14 -1.51 2.97
C GLU A 417 2.07 -1.11 4.00
N VAL A 418 2.30 -1.42 5.28
CA VAL A 418 1.40 -1.02 6.38
C VAL A 418 1.32 0.50 6.51
N ILE A 419 2.45 1.21 6.48
CA ILE A 419 2.50 2.67 6.58
C ILE A 419 1.75 3.32 5.40
N VAL A 420 1.98 2.85 4.18
CA VAL A 420 1.32 3.37 2.97
C VAL A 420 -0.20 3.18 3.07
N ARG A 421 -0.67 2.01 3.51
CA ARG A 421 -2.10 1.75 3.72
C ARG A 421 -2.71 2.65 4.79
N PHE A 422 -1.99 2.90 5.89
CA PHE A 422 -2.44 3.88 6.91
C PHE A 422 -2.60 5.28 6.32
N ILE A 423 -1.68 5.72 5.47
CA ILE A 423 -1.75 7.05 4.84
C ILE A 423 -2.86 7.10 3.78
N LEU A 424 -3.16 6.00 3.09
CA LEU A 424 -4.23 5.93 2.09
C LEU A 424 -5.63 5.96 2.71
N ASP A 425 -5.85 5.15 3.74
CA ASP A 425 -7.18 4.89 4.31
C ASP A 425 -7.60 5.91 5.40
N ALA A 426 -6.67 6.72 5.91
CA ALA A 426 -6.97 7.72 6.93
C ALA A 426 -7.84 8.86 6.38
N LYS A 427 -8.97 9.13 7.06
CA LYS A 427 -9.93 10.18 6.70
C LYS A 427 -9.75 11.44 7.54
N ASP A 428 -9.32 11.29 8.80
CA ASP A 428 -9.17 12.40 9.74
C ASP A 428 -7.70 12.68 10.11
N LYS A 429 -7.39 13.97 10.39
CA LYS A 429 -6.06 14.39 10.88
C LYS A 429 -5.61 13.62 12.14
N GLN A 430 -6.55 13.23 12.99
CA GLN A 430 -6.24 12.43 14.19
C GLN A 430 -5.92 10.96 13.87
N GLU A 431 -6.55 10.37 12.86
CA GLU A 431 -6.25 9.01 12.39
C GLU A 431 -4.86 8.96 11.75
N VAL A 432 -4.54 9.98 10.96
CA VAL A 432 -3.21 10.18 10.39
C VAL A 432 -2.17 10.23 11.50
N LEU A 433 -2.36 11.04 12.55
CA LEU A 433 -1.44 11.12 13.69
C LEU A 433 -1.32 9.82 14.51
N LYS A 434 -2.41 9.07 14.68
CA LYS A 434 -2.41 7.77 15.37
C LYS A 434 -1.66 6.69 14.55
N GLY A 435 -1.86 6.66 13.23
CA GLY A 435 -1.11 5.80 12.32
C GLY A 435 0.38 6.15 12.28
N LEU A 436 0.70 7.44 12.36
CA LEU A 436 2.06 7.99 12.42
C LEU A 436 2.77 7.59 13.73
N ALA A 437 2.09 7.65 14.88
CA ALA A 437 2.63 7.15 16.14
C ALA A 437 2.94 5.63 16.09
N THR A 438 2.12 4.86 15.38
CA THR A 438 2.32 3.42 15.17
C THR A 438 3.49 3.15 14.22
N ALA A 439 3.55 3.89 13.11
CA ALA A 439 4.62 3.84 12.12
C ALA A 439 5.98 4.21 12.71
N ILE A 440 6.03 5.21 13.60
CA ILE A 440 7.27 5.70 14.23
C ILE A 440 7.94 4.65 15.11
N ILE A 441 7.16 3.85 15.84
CA ILE A 441 7.72 2.77 16.67
C ILE A 441 8.34 1.69 15.76
N CYS A 442 7.80 1.51 14.55
CA CYS A 442 8.36 0.60 13.53
C CYS A 442 9.53 1.21 12.70
N LEU A 443 9.59 2.54 12.55
CA LEU A 443 10.50 3.27 11.66
C LEU A 443 11.95 3.38 12.15
N PHE A 444 12.27 2.91 13.37
CA PHE A 444 13.67 2.90 13.85
C PHE A 444 14.61 2.02 12.99
N PHE A 445 14.09 1.29 12.00
CA PHE A 445 14.86 0.42 11.11
C PHE A 445 14.71 0.67 9.59
N ALA A 446 13.91 1.62 9.13
CA ALA A 446 13.45 1.61 7.73
C ALA A 446 13.37 3.02 7.10
N GLY A 447 14.36 3.35 6.28
CA GLY A 447 14.37 4.58 5.48
C GLY A 447 13.36 4.50 4.34
N LEU A 448 12.33 5.35 4.37
CA LEU A 448 11.28 5.52 3.36
C LEU A 448 11.70 5.07 1.95
N ALA A 449 11.35 3.83 1.60
CA ALA A 449 11.54 3.31 0.25
C ALA A 449 10.21 3.46 -0.50
N MET A 450 10.23 4.31 -1.53
CA MET A 450 9.19 4.38 -2.57
C MET A 450 9.10 3.08 -3.42
N GLU A 451 9.82 2.03 -3.04
CA GLU A 451 9.85 0.74 -3.74
C GLU A 451 8.64 -0.16 -3.42
N ALA A 452 7.81 0.20 -2.43
CA ALA A 452 6.62 -0.58 -2.06
C ALA A 452 5.31 -0.15 -2.78
N VAL A 453 5.38 0.80 -3.72
CA VAL A 453 4.22 1.16 -4.57
C VAL A 453 4.15 0.18 -5.74
N ASP A 454 3.89 -1.10 -5.44
CA ASP A 454 3.55 -2.09 -6.47
C ASP A 454 2.02 -2.21 -6.60
N ALA A 455 1.57 -2.05 -7.86
CA ALA A 455 0.32 -2.41 -8.55
C ALA A 455 -1.07 -2.15 -7.93
N ASP A 456 -1.32 -2.37 -6.64
CA ASP A 456 -2.70 -2.41 -6.08
C ASP A 456 -3.09 -1.19 -5.22
N THR A 457 -2.16 -0.26 -4.99
CA THR A 457 -2.43 0.98 -4.24
C THR A 457 -2.27 2.19 -5.16
N SER A 458 -3.32 2.50 -5.93
CA SER A 458 -3.33 3.70 -6.76
C SER A 458 -3.24 4.96 -5.88
N ILE A 459 -2.29 5.85 -6.18
CA ILE A 459 -2.28 7.19 -5.58
C ILE A 459 -3.64 7.83 -5.80
N ASN A 460 -4.18 8.41 -4.74
CA ASN A 460 -5.40 9.19 -4.75
C ASN A 460 -5.16 10.56 -4.12
N VAL A 461 -6.15 11.44 -4.23
CA VAL A 461 -6.10 12.79 -3.66
C VAL A 461 -5.89 12.75 -2.14
N THR A 462 -6.51 11.78 -1.44
CA THR A 462 -6.40 11.66 0.03
C THR A 462 -4.99 11.34 0.49
N TRP A 463 -4.25 10.51 -0.25
CA TRP A 463 -2.85 10.23 0.04
C TRP A 463 -1.97 11.48 0.02
N ILE A 464 -2.14 12.32 -1.01
CA ILE A 464 -1.37 13.56 -1.17
C ILE A 464 -1.74 14.56 -0.06
N GLU A 465 -3.02 14.67 0.28
CA GLU A 465 -3.50 15.54 1.36
C GLU A 465 -3.01 15.07 2.74
N ASN A 466 -2.98 13.76 2.97
CA ASN A 466 -2.44 13.18 4.19
C ASN A 466 -0.93 13.44 4.29
N LEU A 467 -0.15 13.24 3.22
CA LEU A 467 1.27 13.59 3.21
C LEU A 467 1.53 15.08 3.43
N LYS A 468 0.70 15.97 2.87
CA LYS A 468 0.75 17.40 3.14
C LYS A 468 0.54 17.69 4.62
N THR A 469 -0.50 17.09 5.21
CA THR A 469 -0.84 17.23 6.64
C THR A 469 0.32 16.74 7.53
N LEU A 470 0.97 15.63 7.16
CA LEU A 470 2.15 15.12 7.86
C LEU A 470 3.31 16.13 7.86
N ASN A 471 3.60 16.68 6.69
CA ASN A 471 4.70 17.63 6.53
C ASN A 471 4.43 18.96 7.26
N GLU A 472 3.19 19.47 7.23
CA GLU A 472 2.80 20.68 7.98
C GLU A 472 2.80 20.45 9.49
N TRP A 473 2.35 19.28 9.93
CA TRP A 473 2.41 18.90 11.34
C TRP A 473 3.85 18.83 11.85
N GLN A 474 4.76 18.22 11.09
CA GLN A 474 6.17 18.17 11.47
C GLN A 474 6.79 19.58 11.62
N LYS A 475 6.41 20.52 10.75
CA LYS A 475 6.87 21.92 10.82
C LYS A 475 6.33 22.66 12.04
N THR A 476 5.11 22.36 12.46
CA THR A 476 4.41 23.02 13.58
C THR A 476 4.65 22.38 14.94
N ALA A 477 5.22 21.18 15.00
CA ALA A 477 5.53 20.48 16.25
C ALA A 477 6.56 21.22 17.14
N SER A 478 6.38 21.14 18.47
CA SER A 478 7.29 21.72 19.46
C SER A 478 8.67 21.06 19.43
N GLU A 479 9.73 21.81 19.77
CA GLU A 479 11.12 21.30 19.76
C GLU A 479 11.37 20.16 20.76
N GLU A 480 10.54 20.08 21.79
CA GLU A 480 10.57 19.02 22.81
C GLU A 480 9.88 17.74 22.33
N HIS A 481 9.10 17.79 21.24
CA HIS A 481 8.38 16.63 20.77
C HIS A 481 9.36 15.64 20.12
N PRO A 482 9.46 14.38 20.61
CA PRO A 482 10.44 13.41 20.13
C PRO A 482 10.32 13.13 18.63
N PHE A 483 9.13 13.36 18.07
CA PHE A 483 8.81 13.08 16.67
C PHE A 483 9.10 14.23 15.70
N LYS A 484 9.48 15.42 16.18
CA LYS A 484 9.87 16.54 15.29
C LYS A 484 11.12 16.18 14.46
N TYR A 485 12.05 15.46 15.07
CA TYR A 485 13.34 15.08 14.49
C TYR A 485 13.30 13.79 13.65
N ILE A 486 12.14 13.16 13.51
CA ILE A 486 12.01 11.89 12.76
C ILE A 486 12.30 12.04 11.27
N ARG A 487 12.50 13.27 10.77
CA ARG A 487 12.93 13.56 9.39
C ARG A 487 12.17 12.67 8.43
N PHE A 488 10.88 12.93 8.24
CA PHE A 488 10.27 12.51 6.98
C PHE A 488 11.12 13.13 5.88
N GLU A 489 12.04 12.36 5.30
CA GLU A 489 13.05 12.86 4.36
C GLU A 489 12.41 13.16 2.98
N MET A 490 11.16 13.66 2.97
CA MET A 490 10.42 14.08 1.78
C MET A 490 11.22 15.12 1.00
N THR A 491 11.94 16.02 1.68
CA THR A 491 12.82 17.01 1.04
C THR A 491 14.05 16.37 0.39
N ARG A 492 14.60 15.28 0.96
CA ARG A 492 15.75 14.55 0.38
C ARG A 492 15.33 13.77 -0.85
N LEU A 493 14.14 13.17 -0.82
CA LEU A 493 13.56 12.42 -1.93
C LEU A 493 12.69 13.28 -2.87
N TYR A 494 12.68 14.60 -2.68
CA TYR A 494 11.83 15.55 -3.41
C TYR A 494 11.86 15.30 -4.92
N GLY A 495 13.05 15.11 -5.49
CA GLY A 495 13.20 14.91 -6.93
C GLY A 495 12.48 13.66 -7.45
N GLN A 496 12.50 12.54 -6.72
CA GLN A 496 11.80 11.31 -7.10
C GLN A 496 10.30 11.42 -6.86
N LEU A 497 9.92 11.93 -5.69
CA LEU A 497 8.53 12.11 -5.28
C LEU A 497 7.77 13.06 -6.21
N MET A 498 8.33 14.24 -6.47
CA MET A 498 7.72 15.22 -7.38
C MET A 498 7.67 14.72 -8.82
N THR A 499 8.68 13.97 -9.26
CA THR A 499 8.66 13.40 -10.61
C THR A 499 7.52 12.40 -10.78
N TYR A 500 7.28 11.57 -9.75
CA TYR A 500 6.21 10.58 -9.76
C TYR A 500 4.84 11.25 -9.63
N LEU A 501 4.71 12.20 -8.69
CA LEU A 501 3.49 12.96 -8.47
C LEU A 501 3.04 13.72 -9.73
N LEU A 502 3.95 14.48 -10.37
CA LEU A 502 3.62 15.22 -11.58
C LEU A 502 3.31 14.30 -12.77
N GLY A 503 3.92 13.11 -12.82
CA GLY A 503 3.55 12.07 -13.79
C GLY A 503 2.11 11.60 -13.58
N TRP A 504 1.79 11.19 -12.35
CA TRP A 504 0.44 10.78 -11.96
C TRP A 504 -0.60 11.89 -12.19
N THR A 505 -0.29 13.14 -11.82
CA THR A 505 -1.19 14.29 -12.05
C THR A 505 -1.52 14.44 -13.52
N ARG A 506 -0.53 14.28 -14.41
CA ARG A 506 -0.76 14.34 -15.85
C ARG A 506 -1.66 13.20 -16.31
N ASP A 507 -1.33 11.96 -15.93
CA ASP A 507 -2.09 10.78 -16.35
C ASP A 507 -3.55 10.86 -15.86
N GLU A 508 -3.76 11.37 -14.64
CA GLU A 508 -5.10 11.56 -14.07
C GLU A 508 -5.86 12.71 -14.75
N LEU A 509 -5.20 13.82 -15.09
CA LEU A 509 -5.81 14.89 -15.89
C LEU A 509 -6.24 14.40 -17.28
N ASP A 510 -5.39 13.61 -17.94
CA ASP A 510 -5.68 13.01 -19.25
C ASP A 510 -6.83 11.99 -19.13
N ARG A 511 -6.89 11.22 -18.03
CA ARG A 511 -8.00 10.31 -17.73
C ARG A 511 -9.32 11.06 -17.54
N ILE A 512 -9.33 12.11 -16.72
CA ILE A 512 -10.51 12.95 -16.45
C ILE A 512 -11.03 13.59 -17.75
N GLU A 513 -10.15 13.94 -18.69
CA GLU A 513 -10.55 14.51 -19.99
C GLU A 513 -11.21 13.47 -20.91
N ASN A 514 -10.73 12.22 -20.89
CA ASN A 514 -11.18 11.14 -21.77
C ASN A 514 -12.27 10.24 -21.17
N ASP A 515 -12.67 10.44 -19.91
CA ASP A 515 -13.69 9.62 -19.25
C ASP A 515 -15.10 9.89 -19.80
N ALA A 516 -15.66 8.89 -20.49
CA ALA A 516 -16.98 8.95 -21.08
C ALA A 516 -18.12 8.95 -20.04
N ASN A 517 -17.84 8.57 -18.79
CA ASN A 517 -18.84 8.50 -17.72
C ASN A 517 -19.15 9.87 -17.10
N ILE A 518 -18.25 10.86 -17.25
CA ILE A 518 -18.44 12.22 -16.72
C ILE A 518 -19.17 13.04 -17.79
N THR A 519 -20.49 13.16 -17.67
CA THR A 519 -21.35 13.86 -18.66
C THR A 519 -21.40 15.37 -18.44
N ASN A 520 -21.17 15.84 -17.21
CA ASN A 520 -21.29 17.25 -16.83
C ASN A 520 -19.93 17.97 -16.87
N ALA A 521 -19.84 19.07 -17.62
CA ALA A 521 -18.62 19.87 -17.74
C ALA A 521 -18.19 20.54 -16.42
N SER A 522 -19.15 20.87 -15.54
CA SER A 522 -18.89 21.46 -14.22
C SER A 522 -18.29 20.46 -13.22
N GLU A 523 -18.79 19.22 -13.22
CA GLU A 523 -18.29 18.14 -12.34
C GLU A 523 -16.85 17.76 -12.71
N ARG A 524 -16.55 17.74 -14.01
CA ARG A 524 -15.20 17.53 -14.53
C ARG A 524 -14.22 18.62 -14.06
N ASP A 525 -14.68 19.88 -14.02
CA ASP A 525 -13.85 21.00 -13.59
C ASP A 525 -13.63 20.99 -12.06
N GLU A 526 -14.63 20.60 -11.27
CA GLU A 526 -14.49 20.44 -9.82
C GLU A 526 -13.47 19.36 -9.44
N ILE A 527 -13.53 18.18 -10.08
CA ILE A 527 -12.56 17.10 -9.86
C ILE A 527 -11.14 17.54 -10.24
N ARG A 528 -11.00 18.19 -11.40
CA ARG A 528 -9.73 18.76 -11.87
C ARG A 528 -9.16 19.77 -10.88
N THR A 529 -10.00 20.69 -10.41
CA THR A 529 -9.67 21.73 -9.43
C THR A 529 -9.15 21.09 -8.15
N ASN A 530 -9.84 20.07 -7.64
CA ASN A 530 -9.46 19.37 -6.42
C ASN A 530 -8.09 18.68 -6.54
N VAL A 531 -7.86 17.93 -7.63
CA VAL A 531 -6.56 17.28 -7.90
C VAL A 531 -5.44 18.33 -7.95
N MET A 532 -5.65 19.42 -8.69
CA MET A 532 -4.64 20.46 -8.88
C MET A 532 -4.34 21.24 -7.60
N LEU A 533 -5.35 21.66 -6.84
CA LEU A 533 -5.15 22.36 -5.57
C LEU A 533 -4.42 21.48 -4.55
N THR A 534 -4.70 20.19 -4.53
CA THR A 534 -4.03 19.24 -3.64
C THR A 534 -2.54 19.10 -3.99
N VAL A 535 -2.21 18.94 -5.28
CA VAL A 535 -0.82 18.85 -5.76
C VAL A 535 -0.06 20.17 -5.53
N ILE A 536 -0.70 21.32 -5.79
CA ILE A 536 -0.11 22.65 -5.53
C ILE A 536 0.14 22.85 -4.03
N GLY A 537 -0.85 22.53 -3.19
CA GLY A 537 -0.76 22.62 -1.74
C GLY A 537 0.34 21.72 -1.17
N PHE A 538 0.53 20.53 -1.72
CA PHE A 538 1.63 19.65 -1.33
C PHE A 538 3.00 20.16 -1.78
N SER A 539 3.10 20.61 -3.03
CA SER A 539 4.35 21.12 -3.63
C SER A 539 4.88 22.34 -2.88
N THR A 540 3.98 23.27 -2.51
CA THR A 540 4.31 24.44 -1.68
C THR A 540 4.66 24.06 -0.26
N SER A 541 3.98 23.06 0.31
CA SER A 541 4.23 22.57 1.66
C SER A 541 5.62 21.94 1.79
N ILE A 542 6.07 21.05 0.90
CA ILE A 542 7.42 20.45 1.04
C ILE A 542 8.51 21.51 0.86
N GLY A 543 8.40 22.31 -0.19
CA GLY A 543 9.44 23.24 -0.61
C GLY A 543 10.62 22.53 -1.30
N PRO A 544 11.14 23.08 -2.41
CA PRO A 544 12.22 22.46 -3.18
C PRO A 544 13.57 22.57 -2.45
N PRO A 545 14.42 21.51 -2.50
CA PRO A 545 15.78 21.59 -1.97
C PRO A 545 16.68 22.45 -2.89
N PRO A 546 17.73 23.09 -2.34
CA PRO A 546 18.57 24.04 -3.09
C PRO A 546 19.39 23.41 -4.22
N VAL A 547 19.67 22.10 -4.15
CA VAL A 547 20.42 21.39 -5.20
C VAL A 547 19.80 20.03 -5.43
N LEU A 548 19.31 19.80 -6.65
CA LEU A 548 18.87 18.49 -7.12
C LEU A 548 19.88 17.87 -8.07
N LYS A 549 19.87 16.53 -8.17
CA LYS A 549 20.63 15.82 -9.21
C LYS A 549 20.15 16.32 -10.58
N PRO A 550 21.06 16.66 -11.52
CA PRO A 550 20.70 17.23 -12.81
C PRO A 550 19.59 16.43 -13.52
N ARG A 551 19.71 15.09 -13.58
CA ARG A 551 18.70 14.20 -14.20
C ARG A 551 17.27 14.44 -13.68
N LEU A 552 17.11 14.63 -12.37
CA LEU A 552 15.80 14.88 -11.76
C LEU A 552 15.33 16.31 -12.02
N ALA A 553 16.24 17.28 -11.93
CA ALA A 553 15.93 18.69 -12.25
C ALA A 553 15.45 18.85 -13.70
N TYR A 554 16.13 18.24 -14.67
CA TYR A 554 15.71 18.24 -16.09
C TYR A 554 14.32 17.64 -16.28
N LYS A 555 14.05 16.48 -15.66
CA LYS A 555 12.75 15.80 -15.78
C LYS A 555 11.63 16.64 -15.17
N LEU A 556 11.86 17.24 -14.00
CA LEU A 556 10.90 18.14 -13.36
C LEU A 556 10.63 19.39 -14.21
N CYS A 557 11.66 19.99 -14.83
CA CYS A 557 11.47 21.12 -15.74
C CYS A 557 10.53 20.78 -16.89
N ALA A 558 10.72 19.62 -17.53
CA ALA A 558 9.85 19.16 -18.62
C ALA A 558 8.42 18.86 -18.14
N GLN A 559 8.26 18.23 -16.98
CA GLN A 559 6.94 17.91 -16.40
C GLN A 559 6.18 19.17 -15.97
N PHE A 560 6.83 20.13 -15.33
CA PHE A 560 6.23 21.42 -14.99
C PHE A 560 5.84 22.22 -16.24
N ALA A 561 6.70 22.24 -17.26
CA ALA A 561 6.39 22.89 -18.54
C ALA A 561 5.14 22.28 -19.18
N SER A 562 5.08 20.94 -19.29
CA SER A 562 3.93 20.23 -19.84
C SER A 562 2.66 20.47 -19.04
N LEU A 563 2.73 20.44 -17.71
CA LEU A 563 1.59 20.73 -16.83
C LEU A 563 1.04 22.14 -17.03
N LEU A 564 1.89 23.17 -17.06
CA LEU A 564 1.46 24.56 -17.27
C LEU A 564 0.79 24.74 -18.63
N ILE A 565 1.34 24.15 -19.70
CA ILE A 565 0.76 24.22 -21.04
C ILE A 565 -0.59 23.46 -21.11
N THR A 566 -0.72 22.32 -20.43
CA THR A 566 -2.00 21.62 -20.30
C THR A 566 -3.04 22.45 -19.56
N LEU A 567 -2.68 23.14 -18.48
CA LEU A 567 -3.60 24.01 -17.75
C LEU A 567 -4.02 25.25 -18.57
N LEU A 568 -3.11 25.79 -19.38
CA LEU A 568 -3.39 26.92 -20.26
C LEU A 568 -4.49 26.61 -21.30
N LYS A 569 -4.65 25.35 -21.70
CA LYS A 569 -5.76 24.89 -22.54
C LYS A 569 -7.13 25.22 -21.92
N PHE A 570 -7.24 25.26 -20.60
CA PHE A 570 -8.50 25.46 -19.89
C PHE A 570 -8.71 26.90 -19.40
N ALA A 571 -7.64 27.70 -19.31
CA ALA A 571 -7.65 29.05 -18.72
C ALA A 571 -8.45 30.13 -19.50
N GLY A 572 -9.09 29.80 -20.62
CA GLY A 572 -9.79 30.75 -21.50
C GLY A 572 -11.24 30.38 -21.85
N ASP A 573 -11.87 29.46 -21.10
CA ASP A 573 -13.27 29.08 -21.32
C ASP A 573 -14.19 29.82 -20.31
N ASP A 574 -15.12 30.64 -20.81
CA ASP A 574 -16.05 31.46 -20.00
C ASP A 574 -17.00 30.65 -19.09
N GLU A 575 -17.16 29.35 -19.36
CA GLU A 575 -17.99 28.44 -18.56
C GLU A 575 -17.26 27.92 -17.29
N GLN A 576 -15.94 28.14 -17.18
CA GLN A 576 -15.07 27.60 -16.12
C GLN A 576 -14.32 28.74 -15.42
N SER A 577 -14.98 29.51 -14.54
CA SER A 577 -14.40 30.74 -13.93
C SER A 577 -13.11 30.49 -13.14
N ASP A 578 -12.93 29.28 -12.61
CA ASP A 578 -11.84 28.97 -11.69
C ASP A 578 -10.56 28.49 -12.41
N SER A 579 -10.66 28.11 -13.70
CA SER A 579 -9.54 27.58 -14.49
C SER A 579 -8.37 28.57 -14.63
N PHE A 580 -8.64 29.86 -14.75
CA PHE A 580 -7.58 30.89 -14.76
C PHE A 580 -6.90 31.00 -13.38
N SER A 581 -7.68 30.99 -12.29
CA SER A 581 -7.13 31.07 -10.93
C SER A 581 -6.25 29.87 -10.58
N LEU A 582 -6.59 28.67 -11.10
CA LEU A 582 -5.81 27.45 -10.98
C LEU A 582 -4.49 27.54 -11.74
N PHE A 583 -4.50 28.03 -12.97
CA PHE A 583 -3.28 28.25 -13.75
C PHE A 583 -2.29 29.15 -12.99
N ILE A 584 -2.78 30.27 -12.46
CA ILE A 584 -1.97 31.22 -11.67
C ILE A 584 -1.43 30.55 -10.40
N SER A 585 -2.25 29.75 -9.71
CA SER A 585 -1.85 29.02 -8.51
C SER A 585 -0.78 27.96 -8.81
N ALA A 586 -0.84 27.31 -9.97
CA ALA A 586 0.16 26.34 -10.43
C ALA A 586 1.51 26.98 -10.76
N CYS A 587 1.55 28.25 -11.17
CA CYS A 587 2.81 28.96 -11.39
C CYS A 587 3.62 29.15 -10.09
N GLY A 588 2.97 29.27 -8.93
CA GLY A 588 3.62 29.49 -7.63
C GLY A 588 4.69 28.43 -7.29
N PRO A 589 4.33 27.12 -7.24
CA PRO A 589 5.28 26.03 -7.04
C PRO A 589 6.43 26.02 -8.04
N VAL A 590 6.16 26.36 -9.31
CA VAL A 590 7.18 26.37 -10.38
C VAL A 590 8.18 27.49 -10.15
N VAL A 591 7.72 28.71 -9.80
CA VAL A 591 8.62 29.82 -9.43
C VAL A 591 9.46 29.44 -8.22
N GLN A 592 8.83 28.89 -7.17
CA GLN A 592 9.54 28.48 -5.96
C GLN A 592 10.62 27.42 -6.27
N PHE A 593 10.31 26.44 -7.12
CA PHE A 593 11.27 25.47 -7.64
C PHE A 593 12.42 26.16 -8.37
N LEU A 594 12.14 26.96 -9.39
CA LEU A 594 13.17 27.57 -10.23
C LEU A 594 14.05 28.56 -9.46
N ASP A 595 13.48 29.33 -8.52
CA ASP A 595 14.22 30.26 -7.65
C ASP A 595 15.20 29.52 -6.73
N SER A 596 14.86 28.30 -6.30
CA SER A 596 15.74 27.45 -5.49
C SER A 596 16.85 26.77 -6.28
N GLN A 597 16.71 26.63 -7.61
CA GLN A 597 17.67 25.91 -8.45
C GLN A 597 18.71 26.84 -9.09
N ALA A 598 19.82 26.24 -9.54
CA ALA A 598 20.90 26.91 -10.27
C ALA A 598 20.43 27.49 -11.62
N VAL A 599 21.14 28.51 -12.11
CA VAL A 599 20.78 29.29 -13.31
C VAL A 599 20.57 28.40 -14.55
N TYR A 600 21.42 27.40 -14.77
CA TYR A 600 21.30 26.51 -15.94
C TYR A 600 19.99 25.70 -15.94
N VAL A 601 19.39 25.41 -14.78
CA VAL A 601 18.10 24.69 -14.71
C VAL A 601 16.95 25.59 -15.18
N ARG A 602 17.04 26.89 -14.89
CA ARG A 602 16.06 27.89 -15.33
C ARG A 602 16.07 28.06 -16.85
N GLU A 603 17.27 28.05 -17.43
CA GLU A 603 17.47 28.06 -18.89
C GLU A 603 16.82 26.86 -19.55
N GLN A 604 16.97 25.67 -18.96
CA GLN A 604 16.41 24.42 -19.50
C GLN A 604 14.89 24.35 -19.37
N PHE A 605 14.34 24.86 -18.26
CA PHE A 605 12.89 25.03 -18.13
C PHE A 605 12.33 25.94 -19.23
N ALA A 606 12.98 27.07 -19.50
CA ALA A 606 12.54 27.98 -20.56
C ALA A 606 12.53 27.30 -21.94
N THR A 607 13.57 26.50 -22.25
CA THR A 607 13.60 25.70 -23.48
C THR A 607 12.45 24.69 -23.53
N HIS A 608 12.24 23.88 -22.49
CA HIS A 608 11.14 22.90 -22.45
C HIS A 608 9.75 23.56 -22.53
N PHE A 609 9.56 24.71 -21.89
CA PHE A 609 8.31 25.45 -21.93
C PHE A 609 7.99 25.98 -23.33
N ILE A 610 8.99 26.54 -24.02
CA ILE A 610 8.85 27.00 -25.40
C ILE A 610 8.60 25.80 -26.33
N ASP A 611 9.32 24.70 -26.16
CA ASP A 611 9.17 23.49 -26.98
C ASP A 611 7.76 22.92 -26.88
N GLU A 612 7.21 22.83 -25.67
CA GLU A 612 5.85 22.36 -25.45
C GLU A 612 4.80 23.34 -25.98
N ALA A 613 5.04 24.66 -25.87
CA ALA A 613 4.17 25.66 -26.46
C ALA A 613 4.13 25.55 -28.00
N PHE A 614 5.27 25.25 -28.65
CA PHE A 614 5.33 25.01 -30.09
C PHE A 614 4.68 23.69 -30.49
N SER A 615 4.89 22.60 -29.72
CA SER A 615 4.31 21.29 -30.02
C SER A 615 2.77 21.32 -29.99
N ARG A 616 2.19 22.11 -29.09
CA ARG A 616 0.74 22.26 -28.90
C ARG A 616 0.18 23.58 -29.44
N ALA A 617 0.95 24.31 -30.24
CA ALA A 617 0.59 25.65 -30.72
C ALA A 617 -0.76 25.66 -31.47
N GLN A 618 -0.96 24.68 -32.35
CA GLN A 618 -2.18 24.54 -33.14
C GLN A 618 -3.41 24.17 -32.29
N GLU A 619 -3.22 23.41 -31.22
CA GLU A 619 -4.28 22.99 -30.28
C GLU A 619 -4.72 24.16 -29.39
N ILE A 620 -3.76 24.96 -28.89
CA ILE A 620 -4.00 25.98 -27.86
C ILE A 620 -4.31 27.35 -28.43
N PHE A 621 -3.62 27.75 -29.50
CA PHE A 621 -3.71 29.09 -30.11
C PHE A 621 -4.33 29.08 -31.51
N GLY A 622 -4.56 27.91 -32.10
CA GLY A 622 -5.15 27.76 -33.43
C GLY A 622 -4.16 28.05 -34.57
N GLY A 623 -4.63 27.98 -35.82
CA GLY A 623 -3.83 28.31 -37.00
C GLY A 623 -4.34 29.55 -37.75
N SER A 624 -3.39 30.33 -38.30
CA SER A 624 -3.39 31.36 -39.36
C SER A 624 -4.61 32.28 -39.65
N SER A 625 -5.72 32.19 -38.91
CA SER A 625 -6.97 32.92 -39.19
C SER A 625 -7.49 33.76 -38.03
N VAL A 626 -6.72 33.84 -36.95
CA VAL A 626 -6.98 34.76 -35.85
C VAL A 626 -6.12 35.99 -36.12
N ASP A 627 -6.74 37.09 -36.55
CA ASP A 627 -6.09 38.40 -36.61
C ASP A 627 -5.95 38.92 -35.17
N VAL A 628 -4.97 38.38 -34.45
CA VAL A 628 -4.73 38.64 -33.02
C VAL A 628 -4.26 40.08 -32.74
N TRP A 629 -3.81 40.80 -33.76
CA TRP A 629 -3.12 42.09 -33.60
C TRP A 629 -4.03 43.33 -33.52
N GLU A 630 -5.31 43.25 -33.88
CA GLU A 630 -6.21 44.42 -33.71
C GLU A 630 -6.34 44.84 -32.23
N ASN A 631 -5.98 43.97 -31.27
CA ASN A 631 -6.04 44.25 -29.84
C ASN A 631 -4.72 44.68 -29.17
N ASP A 632 -3.55 44.54 -29.81
CA ASP A 632 -2.29 45.11 -29.26
C ASP A 632 -2.24 46.64 -29.41
N VAL A 633 -3.04 47.20 -30.32
CA VAL A 633 -3.35 48.63 -30.36
C VAL A 633 -4.11 49.07 -29.09
N TRP A 634 -4.88 48.17 -28.48
CA TRP A 634 -5.59 48.41 -27.22
C TRP A 634 -4.63 48.40 -26.00
N SER A 635 -3.65 47.49 -25.98
CA SER A 635 -2.61 47.41 -24.94
C SER A 635 -1.74 48.68 -24.86
N LYS A 636 -1.46 49.33 -26.00
CA LYS A 636 -0.73 50.62 -26.02
C LYS A 636 -1.49 51.78 -25.39
N ASN A 637 -2.82 51.72 -25.30
CA ASN A 637 -3.64 52.78 -24.72
C ASN A 637 -3.86 52.61 -23.20
N ASN A 638 -3.73 51.38 -22.66
CA ASN A 638 -3.88 51.10 -21.23
C ASN A 638 -2.57 50.51 -20.68
N GLY A 639 -1.68 51.38 -20.21
CA GLY A 639 -0.45 50.98 -19.54
C GLY A 639 -0.70 50.21 -18.23
N ASN A 640 0.20 49.26 -17.93
CA ASN A 640 0.35 48.55 -16.66
C ASN A 640 -0.97 48.08 -16.00
N ALA A 641 -1.66 47.15 -16.66
CA ALA A 641 -2.83 46.48 -16.08
C ALA A 641 -2.43 45.52 -14.94
N GLY A 642 -2.88 45.82 -13.72
CA GLY A 642 -2.76 44.92 -12.57
C GLY A 642 -3.76 43.76 -12.63
N ARG A 643 -3.65 42.82 -11.66
CA ARG A 643 -4.45 41.58 -11.53
C ARG A 643 -5.98 41.76 -11.67
N GLY A 644 -6.52 42.96 -11.38
CA GLY A 644 -7.95 43.28 -11.48
C GLY A 644 -8.43 43.76 -12.86
N ASP A 645 -7.55 44.31 -13.70
CA ASP A 645 -7.91 44.81 -15.04
C ASP A 645 -7.99 43.68 -16.09
N LEU A 646 -7.31 42.56 -15.84
CA LEU A 646 -7.27 41.40 -16.74
C LEU A 646 -8.62 40.67 -16.80
N GLU A 647 -9.26 40.50 -15.65
CA GLU A 647 -10.59 39.87 -15.55
C GLU A 647 -11.67 40.75 -16.18
N GLY A 648 -11.51 42.08 -16.10
CA GLY A 648 -12.34 43.06 -16.80
C GLY A 648 -12.13 43.06 -18.32
N ALA A 649 -10.89 42.93 -18.78
CA ALA A 649 -10.55 42.83 -20.20
C ALA A 649 -11.08 41.54 -20.86
N MET A 650 -11.05 40.40 -20.15
CA MET A 650 -11.66 39.14 -20.61
C MET A 650 -13.18 39.26 -20.74
N LYS A 651 -13.86 39.94 -19.80
CA LYS A 651 -15.32 40.19 -19.85
C LYS A 651 -15.73 41.17 -20.96
N GLN A 652 -14.84 42.09 -21.37
CA GLN A 652 -15.11 43.10 -22.40
C GLN A 652 -14.79 42.66 -23.84
N MET A 653 -14.10 41.53 -24.04
CA MET A 653 -13.77 40.96 -25.36
C MET A 653 -14.96 40.27 -26.07
N ASN A 654 -16.20 40.59 -25.66
CA ASN A 654 -17.44 40.09 -26.25
C ASN A 654 -17.91 40.97 -27.42
N VAL A 655 -17.39 40.77 -28.64
CA VAL A 655 -18.01 41.32 -29.85
C VAL A 655 -17.93 40.39 -31.07
N ARG A 656 -19.12 40.18 -31.67
CA ARG A 656 -19.49 39.57 -32.97
C ARG A 656 -19.27 38.06 -33.15
N GLU A 657 -20.29 37.30 -32.76
CA GLU A 657 -20.58 35.98 -33.31
C GLU A 657 -21.20 36.10 -34.72
N ASP A 658 -20.39 36.06 -35.77
CA ASP A 658 -20.90 35.78 -37.11
C ASP A 658 -21.16 34.25 -37.24
N PHE A 659 -22.37 33.81 -36.87
CA PHE A 659 -22.82 32.45 -37.15
C PHE A 659 -23.12 32.28 -38.65
N GLY A 660 -22.20 31.68 -39.39
CA GLY A 660 -22.50 31.11 -40.70
C GLY A 660 -23.36 29.85 -40.57
N GLU A 661 -24.53 29.84 -41.24
CA GLU A 661 -25.48 28.71 -41.34
C GLU A 661 -24.82 27.34 -41.56
N SER A 662 -25.31 26.28 -40.90
CA SER A 662 -24.76 24.93 -41.08
C SER A 662 -25.09 24.36 -42.46
N LEU A 663 -24.16 23.56 -43.01
CA LEU A 663 -24.33 22.91 -44.31
C LEU A 663 -25.56 21.98 -44.35
N PHE A 664 -25.97 21.44 -43.21
CA PHE A 664 -27.19 20.63 -43.07
C PHE A 664 -28.47 21.47 -43.07
N ASP A 665 -28.44 22.68 -42.51
CA ASP A 665 -29.56 23.63 -42.59
C ASP A 665 -29.72 24.16 -44.02
N ARG A 666 -28.60 24.34 -44.73
CA ARG A 666 -28.59 24.69 -46.15
C ARG A 666 -29.08 23.54 -47.04
N ALA A 667 -28.71 22.30 -46.72
CA ALA A 667 -29.19 21.09 -47.41
C ALA A 667 -30.70 20.86 -47.21
N ARG A 668 -31.23 21.13 -46.00
CA ARG A 668 -32.67 21.11 -45.71
C ARG A 668 -33.47 22.17 -46.48
N LYS A 669 -32.81 23.25 -46.94
CA LYS A 669 -33.40 24.31 -47.76
C LYS A 669 -33.33 24.06 -49.27
N ILE A 670 -32.68 22.97 -49.71
CA ILE A 670 -32.67 22.60 -51.13
C ILE A 670 -34.05 22.01 -51.48
N PRO A 671 -34.82 22.61 -52.40
CA PRO A 671 -36.14 22.09 -52.75
C PRO A 671 -35.99 20.81 -53.58
N ILE A 672 -36.25 19.66 -52.95
CA ILE A 672 -36.09 18.30 -53.50
C ILE A 672 -37.03 18.02 -54.70
N GLY A 673 -38.03 18.86 -54.95
CA GLY A 673 -39.06 18.63 -55.97
C GLY A 673 -38.69 18.98 -57.43
N LYS A 674 -37.49 19.50 -57.73
CA LYS A 674 -37.15 20.00 -59.08
C LYS A 674 -36.01 19.30 -59.83
N TRP A 675 -35.35 18.29 -59.24
CA TRP A 675 -34.12 17.72 -59.80
C TRP A 675 -34.30 16.22 -60.10
N ASN A 676 -33.87 15.79 -61.29
CA ASN A 676 -33.93 14.37 -61.66
C ASN A 676 -32.84 13.57 -60.94
N PRO A 677 -33.11 12.32 -60.50
CA PRO A 677 -32.14 11.48 -59.79
C PRO A 677 -30.83 11.22 -60.55
N SER A 678 -30.85 11.33 -61.88
CA SER A 678 -29.68 11.21 -62.75
C SER A 678 -28.69 12.38 -62.60
N ASP A 679 -29.15 13.56 -62.19
CA ASP A 679 -28.30 14.75 -62.05
C ASP A 679 -27.55 14.78 -60.70
N MET A 680 -27.97 13.95 -59.73
CA MET A 680 -27.27 13.76 -58.45
C MET A 680 -26.10 12.76 -58.55
N ALA A 681 -25.99 12.01 -59.66
CA ALA A 681 -25.02 10.92 -59.80
C ALA A 681 -23.58 11.39 -60.09
N ASN A 682 -23.37 12.66 -60.48
CA ASN A 682 -22.06 13.26 -60.72
C ASN A 682 -21.79 14.45 -59.79
N CYS A 683 -21.75 14.23 -58.48
CA CYS A 683 -21.31 15.25 -57.52
C CYS A 683 -20.50 14.59 -56.38
N GLY A 684 -19.37 13.97 -56.72
CA GLY A 684 -18.37 13.59 -55.72
C GLY A 684 -17.79 14.85 -55.09
N LEU A 685 -18.06 15.08 -53.80
CA LEU A 685 -17.32 16.07 -53.01
C LEU A 685 -15.89 15.58 -52.83
N ILE A 686 -14.91 16.28 -53.42
CA ILE A 686 -13.50 16.05 -53.13
C ILE A 686 -13.17 16.71 -51.78
N GLY A 687 -13.17 15.92 -50.69
CA GLY A 687 -12.63 16.28 -49.36
C GLY A 687 -13.66 16.55 -48.25
N LYS A 688 -13.21 16.49 -46.98
CA LYS A 688 -14.01 16.86 -45.79
C LYS A 688 -14.43 18.34 -45.94
N GLY A 689 -15.75 18.60 -45.94
CA GLY A 689 -16.35 19.92 -46.15
C GLY A 689 -15.95 21.03 -45.15
N ILE A 690 -16.61 22.19 -45.28
CA ILE A 690 -16.31 23.47 -44.58
C ILE A 690 -15.79 23.28 -43.16
N ARG A 691 -14.53 23.66 -42.91
CA ARG A 691 -13.90 23.69 -41.58
C ARG A 691 -14.54 24.79 -40.74
N ARG A 692 -15.22 24.44 -39.64
CA ARG A 692 -15.65 25.39 -38.62
C ARG A 692 -14.42 25.86 -37.83
N VAL A 693 -14.22 27.16 -37.71
CA VAL A 693 -13.15 27.77 -36.92
C VAL A 693 -13.80 28.47 -35.72
N GLN A 694 -13.65 27.90 -34.51
CA GLN A 694 -13.91 28.64 -33.27
C GLN A 694 -12.86 29.75 -33.19
N LYS A 695 -13.24 31.03 -33.16
CA LYS A 695 -12.29 32.17 -33.18
C LYS A 695 -12.11 32.88 -31.84
N VAL A 696 -13.15 32.92 -31.01
CA VAL A 696 -13.21 33.79 -29.81
C VAL A 696 -12.41 33.22 -28.63
N LYS A 697 -12.57 31.92 -28.30
CA LYS A 697 -11.90 31.25 -27.16
C LYS A 697 -10.37 31.22 -27.24
N LEU A 698 -9.80 31.28 -28.45
CA LEU A 698 -8.35 31.22 -28.67
C LEU A 698 -7.64 32.56 -28.38
N GLN A 699 -8.38 33.68 -28.41
CA GLN A 699 -7.82 35.02 -28.16
C GLN A 699 -7.52 35.25 -26.68
N ALA A 700 -8.36 34.73 -25.77
CA ALA A 700 -8.14 34.81 -24.33
C ALA A 700 -6.89 34.01 -23.88
N ARG A 701 -6.74 32.79 -24.39
CA ARG A 701 -5.57 31.91 -24.10
C ARG A 701 -4.26 32.53 -24.58
N TYR A 702 -4.30 33.16 -25.75
CA TYR A 702 -3.18 33.93 -26.29
C TYR A 702 -2.79 35.10 -25.38
N TYR A 703 -3.76 35.86 -24.89
CA TYR A 703 -3.49 37.01 -24.04
C TYR A 703 -2.88 36.60 -22.69
N VAL A 704 -3.36 35.52 -22.08
CA VAL A 704 -2.76 34.94 -20.87
C VAL A 704 -1.31 34.51 -21.14
N PHE A 705 -1.06 33.83 -22.26
CA PHE A 705 0.30 33.42 -22.63
C PHE A 705 1.23 34.62 -22.90
N SER A 706 0.78 35.60 -23.68
CA SER A 706 1.58 36.76 -24.07
C SER A 706 1.84 37.74 -22.92
N SER A 707 0.80 38.08 -22.14
CA SER A 707 0.93 39.08 -21.08
C SER A 707 1.51 38.49 -19.79
N TYR A 708 1.09 37.28 -19.40
CA TYR A 708 1.44 36.70 -18.10
C TYR A 708 2.63 35.75 -18.18
N CYS A 709 2.62 34.77 -19.09
CA CYS A 709 3.72 33.81 -19.22
C CYS A 709 4.97 34.48 -19.79
N MET A 710 4.83 35.28 -20.85
CA MET A 710 5.98 35.92 -21.51
C MET A 710 6.43 37.21 -20.81
N GLY A 711 5.50 38.00 -20.27
CA GLY A 711 5.80 39.24 -19.54
C GLY A 711 6.36 39.00 -18.15
N TRP A 712 5.55 38.46 -17.22
CA TRP A 712 5.93 38.38 -15.80
C TRP A 712 6.81 37.16 -15.47
N PHE A 713 6.46 35.99 -16.01
CA PHE A 713 7.07 34.71 -15.61
C PHE A 713 8.44 34.51 -16.27
N MET A 714 8.59 34.79 -17.56
CA MET A 714 9.87 34.63 -18.28
C MET A 714 10.89 35.76 -18.02
N GLU A 715 10.44 36.99 -17.72
CA GLU A 715 11.34 38.11 -17.35
C GLU A 715 12.08 37.85 -16.03
N ARG A 716 11.43 37.16 -15.09
CA ARG A 716 11.99 36.80 -13.78
C ARG A 716 12.94 35.59 -13.84
N LEU A 717 12.69 34.65 -14.75
CA LEU A 717 13.44 33.40 -14.88
C LEU A 717 14.70 33.54 -15.75
N VAL A 718 14.71 34.46 -16.71
CA VAL A 718 15.78 34.57 -17.69
C VAL A 718 16.31 36.01 -17.69
N LYS A 719 17.31 36.30 -16.83
CA LYS A 719 18.15 37.52 -16.89
C LYS A 719 18.95 37.67 -18.21
N LYS A 720 18.60 36.93 -19.25
CA LYS A 720 19.16 36.99 -20.60
C LYS A 720 18.07 36.69 -21.64
N LYS A 721 17.25 37.68 -22.04
CA LYS A 721 16.31 37.58 -23.20
C LYS A 721 16.96 37.04 -24.49
N LEU A 722 18.28 37.07 -24.54
CA LEU A 722 19.14 36.39 -25.50
C LEU A 722 18.86 34.88 -25.66
N LEU A 723 18.76 34.11 -24.57
CA LEU A 723 18.59 32.66 -24.69
C LEU A 723 17.25 32.34 -25.36
N MET A 724 16.20 33.08 -25.01
CA MET A 724 14.91 32.98 -25.68
C MET A 724 15.02 33.29 -27.17
N ALA A 725 15.81 34.30 -27.57
CA ALA A 725 16.05 34.63 -28.97
C ALA A 725 16.77 33.50 -29.73
N ILE A 726 17.76 32.85 -29.09
CA ILE A 726 18.48 31.71 -29.65
C ILE A 726 17.55 30.49 -29.80
N THR A 727 16.84 30.12 -28.73
CA THR A 727 15.88 29.00 -28.75
C THR A 727 14.79 29.23 -29.79
N LEU A 728 14.22 30.45 -29.85
CA LEU A 728 13.22 30.80 -30.85
C LEU A 728 13.73 30.59 -32.28
N THR A 729 14.93 31.11 -32.56
CA THR A 729 15.53 31.06 -33.89
C THR A 729 15.87 29.63 -34.28
N ASP A 730 16.42 28.82 -33.37
CA ASP A 730 16.74 27.41 -33.61
C ASP A 730 15.50 26.54 -33.88
N ARG A 731 14.38 26.81 -33.19
CA ARG A 731 13.13 26.04 -33.37
C ARG A 731 12.41 26.33 -34.67
N ILE A 732 12.42 27.59 -35.11
CA ILE A 732 11.74 27.99 -36.35
C ILE A 732 12.64 27.78 -37.57
N CYS A 733 13.93 28.14 -37.49
CA CYS A 733 14.88 28.03 -38.60
C CYS A 733 15.61 26.68 -38.58
N LYS A 734 14.99 25.64 -39.15
CA LYS A 734 15.65 24.33 -39.36
C LYS A 734 16.69 24.40 -40.50
N GLU A 735 17.58 23.40 -40.59
CA GLU A 735 18.49 23.17 -41.74
C GLU A 735 19.53 24.29 -42.04
N GLY A 736 20.18 24.83 -40.99
CA GLY A 736 21.35 25.72 -41.14
C GLY A 736 21.01 27.20 -41.39
N LEU A 737 19.73 27.58 -41.49
CA LEU A 737 19.30 28.98 -41.49
C LEU A 737 19.45 29.67 -40.14
N ALA A 738 19.40 28.94 -39.01
CA ALA A 738 19.51 29.51 -37.67
C ALA A 738 20.81 30.31 -37.45
N TRP A 739 21.84 30.05 -38.25
CA TRP A 739 23.15 30.73 -38.19
C TRP A 739 23.38 31.68 -39.38
N SER A 740 22.36 31.92 -40.22
CA SER A 740 22.39 32.79 -41.40
C SER A 740 22.15 34.25 -41.03
N PHE A 741 23.10 34.85 -40.33
CA PHE A 741 23.04 36.27 -39.95
C PHE A 741 23.47 37.22 -41.07
N VAL A 742 24.17 36.71 -42.09
CA VAL A 742 24.71 37.49 -43.20
C VAL A 742 23.64 37.67 -44.28
N TRP A 743 23.54 38.89 -44.81
CA TRP A 743 22.66 39.23 -45.92
C TRP A 743 23.43 39.12 -47.24
N GLY A 744 23.06 38.16 -48.09
CA GLY A 744 23.65 37.98 -49.42
C GLY A 744 23.03 38.92 -50.46
N GLU A 745 23.58 38.90 -51.68
CA GLU A 745 22.97 39.60 -52.81
C GLU A 745 21.57 39.02 -53.09
N TRP A 746 20.59 39.92 -53.29
CA TRP A 746 19.20 39.52 -53.51
C TRP A 746 19.05 38.55 -54.68
N GLU A 747 19.79 38.76 -55.78
CA GLU A 747 19.71 37.90 -56.96
C GLU A 747 20.15 36.45 -56.67
N LEU A 748 21.20 36.27 -55.85
CA LEU A 748 21.69 34.97 -55.40
C LEU A 748 20.77 34.30 -54.38
N GLU A 749 20.18 35.08 -53.46
CA GLU A 749 19.20 34.59 -52.48
C GLU A 749 17.84 34.27 -53.15
N ARG A 750 17.53 34.92 -54.28
CA ARG A 750 16.32 34.71 -55.11
C ARG A 750 16.46 33.55 -56.10
N GLU A 751 17.58 33.40 -56.80
CA GLU A 751 17.79 32.32 -57.79
C GLU A 751 17.67 30.91 -57.19
N ALA A 752 17.83 30.79 -55.87
CA ALA A 752 17.46 29.62 -55.10
C ALA A 752 15.97 29.21 -55.21
N ALA A 753 15.07 30.07 -55.72
CA ALA A 753 13.62 29.83 -55.79
C ALA A 753 13.13 29.14 -57.08
N HIS A 754 13.94 29.05 -58.14
CA HIS A 754 13.40 28.83 -59.49
C HIS A 754 13.81 27.55 -60.23
N ARG A 755 14.56 26.59 -59.65
CA ARG A 755 14.88 25.32 -60.35
C ARG A 755 14.62 24.07 -59.51
N LEU A 756 13.52 23.39 -59.83
CA LEU A 756 13.17 22.04 -59.41
C LEU A 756 13.31 21.12 -60.62
N ALA A 757 14.54 20.81 -61.05
CA ALA A 757 14.87 19.67 -61.92
C ALA A 757 16.38 19.61 -62.22
N SER A 758 16.93 18.41 -62.08
CA SER A 758 18.27 17.92 -62.49
C SER A 758 19.44 18.13 -61.52
N LEU A 759 20.28 17.09 -61.49
CA LEU A 759 21.12 16.60 -60.41
C LEU A 759 22.54 17.20 -60.32
N ASP A 760 23.12 16.94 -59.15
CA ASP A 760 24.54 16.84 -58.77
C ASP A 760 25.29 18.10 -58.26
N LEU A 761 25.68 17.99 -56.98
CA LEU A 761 26.65 18.77 -56.18
C LEU A 761 26.45 20.28 -55.92
N GLU A 762 25.38 20.91 -56.40
CA GLU A 762 24.97 22.28 -56.01
C GLU A 762 23.74 22.32 -55.06
N THR A 763 23.59 21.31 -54.21
CA THR A 763 22.41 21.13 -53.35
C THR A 763 22.29 22.12 -52.18
N PHE A 764 23.35 22.87 -51.85
CA PHE A 764 23.38 23.73 -50.65
C PHE A 764 22.76 25.12 -50.83
N ILE A 765 22.59 25.60 -52.07
CA ILE A 765 22.12 26.96 -52.37
C ILE A 765 20.63 26.98 -52.76
N ILE A 766 20.12 25.91 -53.38
CA ILE A 766 18.73 25.81 -53.91
C ILE A 766 17.66 25.62 -52.81
N ILE A 767 18.03 25.27 -51.57
CA ILE A 767 17.07 25.00 -50.48
C ILE A 767 16.58 26.29 -49.77
N ARG A 768 17.30 27.41 -49.90
CA ARG A 768 17.15 28.55 -48.97
C ARG A 768 15.88 29.40 -49.11
N SER A 769 15.35 29.62 -50.30
CA SER A 769 14.17 30.50 -50.51
C SER A 769 12.84 29.81 -50.20
N ALA A 770 12.70 28.53 -50.55
CA ALA A 770 11.60 27.68 -50.09
C ALA A 770 11.59 27.60 -48.55
N LEU A 771 12.78 27.59 -47.95
CA LEU A 771 12.96 27.60 -46.50
C LEU A 771 12.65 28.97 -45.88
N TYR A 772 12.93 30.11 -46.54
CA TYR A 772 12.46 31.44 -46.10
C TYR A 772 10.94 31.55 -46.12
N ILE A 773 10.28 31.05 -47.17
CA ILE A 773 8.81 31.01 -47.25
C ILE A 773 8.25 30.08 -46.17
N ALA A 774 8.85 28.91 -45.93
CA ALA A 774 8.44 27.99 -44.86
C ALA A 774 8.59 28.61 -43.46
N VAL A 775 9.70 29.31 -43.20
CA VAL A 775 9.93 30.05 -41.95
C VAL A 775 8.91 31.18 -41.80
N ALA A 776 8.70 32.00 -42.83
CA ALA A 776 7.72 33.09 -42.80
C ALA A 776 6.28 32.60 -42.63
N ASN A 777 5.94 31.46 -43.24
CA ASN A 777 4.66 30.79 -43.03
C ASN A 777 4.55 30.31 -41.58
N THR A 778 5.58 29.68 -41.02
CA THR A 778 5.59 29.24 -39.60
C THR A 778 5.43 30.42 -38.63
N VAL A 779 6.10 31.54 -38.89
CA VAL A 779 5.95 32.79 -38.11
C VAL A 779 4.54 33.38 -38.22
N SER A 780 3.87 33.17 -39.37
CA SER A 780 2.50 33.62 -39.60
C SER A 780 1.44 32.66 -39.05
N ASP A 781 1.75 31.37 -39.02
CA ASP A 781 0.85 30.31 -38.57
C ASP A 781 0.82 30.20 -37.03
N VAL A 782 1.95 30.47 -36.37
CA VAL A 782 2.07 30.45 -34.91
C VAL A 782 1.91 31.86 -34.32
N CYS A 783 0.72 32.14 -33.79
CA CYS A 783 0.32 33.48 -33.38
C CYS A 783 1.26 34.15 -32.33
N PHE A 784 1.85 33.38 -31.40
CA PHE A 784 2.66 33.95 -30.30
C PHE A 784 4.10 34.32 -30.67
N VAL A 785 4.58 33.93 -31.86
CA VAL A 785 5.97 34.21 -32.29
C VAL A 785 6.23 35.72 -32.39
N TRP A 786 5.28 36.47 -32.95
CA TRP A 786 5.36 37.93 -33.04
C TRP A 786 5.44 38.61 -31.68
N SER A 787 4.64 38.17 -30.72
CA SER A 787 4.69 38.65 -29.33
C SER A 787 6.02 38.34 -28.67
N MET A 788 6.55 37.13 -28.89
CA MET A 788 7.85 36.75 -28.34
C MET A 788 8.99 37.60 -28.94
N MET A 789 8.99 37.82 -30.27
CA MET A 789 9.95 38.72 -30.91
C MET A 789 9.81 40.17 -30.39
N SER A 790 8.58 40.63 -30.12
CA SER A 790 8.32 41.95 -29.53
C SER A 790 8.86 42.08 -28.11
N ALA A 791 8.70 41.04 -27.27
CA ALA A 791 9.24 41.00 -25.91
C ALA A 791 10.79 40.93 -25.90
N ILE A 792 11.37 40.19 -26.85
CA ILE A 792 12.82 40.13 -27.07
C ILE A 792 13.36 41.49 -27.53
N ALA A 793 12.63 42.20 -28.40
CA ALA A 793 13.02 43.49 -28.95
C ALA A 793 13.15 44.61 -27.92
N GLU A 794 12.59 44.47 -26.72
CA GLU A 794 12.71 45.46 -25.63
C GLU A 794 14.14 45.56 -25.08
N VAL A 795 14.91 44.49 -25.16
CA VAL A 795 16.27 44.44 -24.62
C VAL A 795 17.25 44.36 -25.77
N HIS A 796 17.98 45.44 -26.00
CA HIS A 796 19.07 45.47 -26.97
C HIS A 796 20.32 44.76 -26.41
N PRO A 797 21.02 43.88 -27.16
CA PRO A 797 20.86 43.54 -28.60
C PRO A 797 20.11 42.22 -28.88
N CYS A 798 19.18 41.76 -28.03
CA CYS A 798 18.63 40.39 -28.13
C CYS A 798 17.91 40.08 -29.45
N LEU A 799 17.23 41.06 -30.08
CA LEU A 799 16.56 40.85 -31.37
C LEU A 799 17.53 40.54 -32.53
N TRP A 800 18.81 40.90 -32.40
CA TRP A 800 19.83 40.61 -33.42
C TRP A 800 20.06 39.11 -33.60
N TYR A 801 19.81 38.30 -32.57
CA TYR A 801 19.86 36.85 -32.67
C TYR A 801 18.66 36.25 -33.42
N CYS A 802 17.61 37.04 -33.64
CA CYS A 802 16.45 36.71 -34.47
C CYS A 802 16.56 37.26 -35.90
N ILE A 803 17.72 37.77 -36.34
CA ILE A 803 17.94 38.24 -37.73
C ILE A 803 17.55 37.18 -38.77
N PRO A 804 17.84 35.88 -38.61
CA PRO A 804 17.40 34.87 -39.57
C PRO A 804 15.88 34.86 -39.78
N LEU A 805 15.10 35.11 -38.73
CA LEU A 805 13.64 35.20 -38.79
C LEU A 805 13.20 36.49 -39.49
N LEU A 806 13.78 37.63 -39.12
CA LEU A 806 13.48 38.92 -39.76
C LEU A 806 13.84 38.89 -41.24
N LYS A 807 14.97 38.29 -41.60
CA LYS A 807 15.44 38.10 -42.99
C LYS A 807 14.46 37.23 -43.78
N ALA A 808 14.03 36.10 -43.22
CA ALA A 808 13.08 35.19 -43.86
C ALA A 808 11.71 35.84 -44.11
N VAL A 809 11.19 36.60 -43.14
CA VAL A 809 9.92 37.33 -43.27
C VAL A 809 10.05 38.42 -44.34
N LEU A 810 11.12 39.21 -44.33
CA LEU A 810 11.34 40.25 -45.34
C LEU A 810 11.50 39.66 -46.75
N ALA A 811 12.25 38.57 -46.88
CA ALA A 811 12.42 37.85 -48.15
C ALA A 811 11.07 37.33 -48.68
N SER A 812 10.22 36.76 -47.82
CA SER A 812 8.87 36.31 -48.19
C SER A 812 8.00 37.47 -48.70
N VAL A 813 8.06 38.63 -48.02
CA VAL A 813 7.35 39.84 -48.48
C VAL A 813 7.90 40.30 -49.84
N MET A 814 9.21 40.40 -50.01
CA MET A 814 9.84 40.79 -51.27
C MET A 814 9.47 39.85 -52.42
N ILE A 815 9.44 38.53 -52.19
CA ILE A 815 8.99 37.52 -53.17
C ILE A 815 7.53 37.74 -53.57
N GLN A 816 6.65 38.08 -52.63
CA GLN A 816 5.24 38.38 -52.93
C GLN A 816 5.07 39.68 -53.71
N PHE A 817 5.91 40.69 -53.44
CA PHE A 817 5.91 41.93 -54.21
C PHE A 817 6.42 41.72 -55.65
N GLU A 818 7.46 40.91 -55.82
CA GLU A 818 8.07 40.59 -57.12
C GLU A 818 7.17 39.71 -58.01
N ASN A 819 6.57 38.67 -57.42
CA ASN A 819 5.78 37.67 -58.17
C ASN A 819 4.30 38.01 -58.33
N SER A 820 3.87 39.21 -57.93
CA SER A 820 2.48 39.64 -58.10
C SER A 820 2.15 39.77 -59.60
N PRO A 821 1.05 39.16 -60.09
CA PRO A 821 0.66 39.25 -61.50
C PRO A 821 0.22 40.66 -61.92
N SER A 822 -0.03 41.55 -60.95
CA SER A 822 -0.56 42.89 -61.16
C SER A 822 0.37 43.97 -60.61
N GLN A 823 1.56 44.08 -61.21
CA GLN A 823 2.66 44.97 -60.79
C GLN A 823 2.33 46.48 -60.69
N LYS A 824 1.22 46.92 -61.29
CA LYS A 824 0.72 48.30 -61.25
C LYS A 824 -0.34 48.56 -60.17
N SER A 825 -0.80 47.52 -59.47
CA SER A 825 -1.78 47.65 -58.40
C SER A 825 -1.10 47.97 -57.06
N SER A 826 -1.89 48.42 -56.09
CA SER A 826 -1.44 48.58 -54.71
C SER A 826 -1.41 47.23 -53.97
N PRO A 827 -0.47 47.05 -53.03
CA PRO A 827 -0.38 45.83 -52.24
C PRO A 827 -1.59 45.64 -51.31
N PRO A 828 -2.01 44.40 -51.02
CA PRO A 828 -3.13 44.10 -50.13
C PRO A 828 -2.79 44.47 -48.70
N LYS A 829 -3.81 44.89 -47.94
CA LYS A 829 -3.68 45.29 -46.53
C LYS A 829 -2.93 44.26 -45.68
N LYS A 830 -3.27 42.96 -45.82
CA LYS A 830 -2.59 41.87 -45.08
C LYS A 830 -1.08 41.82 -45.27
N LEU A 831 -0.59 42.12 -46.48
CA LEU A 831 0.84 42.14 -46.79
C LEU A 831 1.50 43.39 -46.18
N LEU A 832 0.81 44.53 -46.26
CA LEU A 832 1.24 45.78 -45.60
C LEU A 832 1.24 45.64 -44.07
N ASP A 833 0.28 44.95 -43.47
CA ASP A 833 0.22 44.71 -42.02
C ASP A 833 1.39 43.83 -41.55
N THR A 834 1.78 42.84 -42.35
CA THR A 834 2.96 42.00 -42.07
C THR A 834 4.24 42.84 -42.14
N LEU A 835 4.32 43.74 -43.11
CA LEU A 835 5.45 44.64 -43.28
C LEU A 835 5.51 45.69 -42.15
N ASP A 836 4.38 46.25 -41.74
CA ASP A 836 4.27 47.17 -40.59
C ASP A 836 4.80 46.51 -39.31
N ARG A 837 4.36 45.28 -39.03
CA ARG A 837 4.83 44.48 -37.90
C ARG A 837 6.35 44.27 -37.96
N TRP A 838 6.89 44.00 -39.14
CA TRP A 838 8.33 43.83 -39.34
C TRP A 838 9.10 45.13 -39.05
N PHE A 839 8.65 46.28 -39.57
CA PHE A 839 9.27 47.59 -39.32
C PHE A 839 9.18 47.98 -37.84
N LEU A 840 8.04 47.70 -37.19
CA LEU A 840 7.85 47.96 -35.76
C LEU A 840 8.85 47.18 -34.90
N LEU A 841 9.06 45.89 -35.18
CA LEU A 841 10.04 45.06 -34.49
C LEU A 841 11.47 45.52 -34.76
N ALA A 842 11.82 45.75 -36.02
CA ALA A 842 13.15 46.19 -36.42
C ALA A 842 13.52 47.53 -35.76
N ARG A 843 12.56 48.45 -35.62
CA ARG A 843 12.70 49.70 -34.88
C ARG A 843 12.86 49.47 -33.39
N LYS A 844 11.98 48.67 -32.76
CA LYS A 844 11.99 48.42 -31.31
C LYS A 844 13.32 47.80 -30.87
N GLY A 845 13.85 46.85 -31.64
CA GLY A 845 15.12 46.19 -31.38
C GLY A 845 16.37 46.96 -31.85
N LYS A 846 16.22 48.20 -32.34
CA LYS A 846 17.31 49.03 -32.90
C LYS A 846 18.13 48.35 -34.01
N VAL A 847 17.49 47.47 -34.77
CA VAL A 847 18.05 46.84 -35.97
C VAL A 847 17.95 47.79 -37.15
N LEU A 848 16.86 48.59 -37.20
CA LEU A 848 16.66 49.65 -38.17
C LEU A 848 16.75 51.04 -37.50
N PRO A 849 17.48 52.00 -38.08
CA PRO A 849 17.49 53.38 -37.60
C PRO A 849 16.10 54.03 -37.65
N ALA A 850 15.78 54.87 -36.68
CA ALA A 850 14.47 55.54 -36.59
C ALA A 850 14.16 56.41 -37.83
N GLN A 851 15.17 56.90 -38.53
CA GLN A 851 15.02 57.72 -39.75
C GLN A 851 14.47 56.90 -40.94
N MET A 852 14.70 55.59 -40.95
CA MET A 852 14.29 54.69 -42.02
C MET A 852 12.86 54.15 -41.85
N THR A 853 12.14 54.51 -40.78
CA THR A 853 10.74 54.11 -40.60
C THR A 853 9.81 54.78 -41.62
N ILE A 854 10.23 55.92 -42.16
CA ILE A 854 9.53 56.67 -43.23
C ILE A 854 9.35 55.80 -44.48
N PHE A 855 10.24 54.82 -44.73
CA PHE A 855 10.11 53.91 -45.87
C PHE A 855 8.82 53.10 -45.82
N PHE A 856 8.31 52.74 -44.64
CA PHE A 856 7.03 52.03 -44.54
C PHE A 856 5.87 52.93 -45.00
N ASP A 857 5.80 54.17 -44.50
CA ASP A 857 4.77 55.13 -44.88
C ASP A 857 4.74 55.36 -46.40
N VAL A 858 5.92 55.41 -47.05
CA VAL A 858 6.04 55.49 -48.50
C VAL A 858 5.53 54.21 -49.19
N ILE A 859 5.89 53.02 -48.69
CA ILE A 859 5.47 51.73 -49.28
C ILE A 859 3.95 51.55 -49.28
N THR A 860 3.24 52.10 -48.29
CA THR A 860 1.76 52.01 -48.23
C THR A 860 1.04 52.73 -49.38
N GLY A 861 1.71 53.70 -50.05
CA GLY A 861 1.12 54.53 -51.10
C GLY A 861 1.59 54.23 -52.52
N VAL A 862 2.47 53.24 -52.73
CA VAL A 862 3.11 52.96 -54.03
C VAL A 862 2.63 51.65 -54.66
N THR A 863 2.96 51.46 -55.94
CA THR A 863 2.66 50.22 -56.66
C THR A 863 3.59 49.07 -56.23
N TYR A 864 3.20 47.82 -56.50
CA TYR A 864 4.04 46.64 -56.23
C TYR A 864 5.48 46.77 -56.74
N ARG A 865 5.67 47.29 -57.95
CA ARG A 865 7.00 47.46 -58.55
C ARG A 865 7.84 48.48 -57.79
N GLU A 866 7.26 49.61 -57.44
CA GLU A 866 7.94 50.69 -56.70
C GLU A 866 8.23 50.26 -55.26
N GLY A 867 7.28 49.59 -54.60
CA GLY A 867 7.47 49.02 -53.27
C GLY A 867 8.57 47.97 -53.23
N PHE A 868 8.66 47.10 -54.25
CA PHE A 868 9.75 46.13 -54.36
C PHE A 868 11.13 46.80 -54.46
N LEU A 869 11.26 47.87 -55.25
CA LEU A 869 12.53 48.60 -55.39
C LEU A 869 12.97 49.24 -54.06
N ILE A 870 12.03 49.80 -53.29
CA ILE A 870 12.31 50.35 -51.96
C ILE A 870 12.76 49.23 -50.99
N LEU A 871 12.09 48.07 -51.02
CA LEU A 871 12.48 46.91 -50.20
C LEU A 871 13.84 46.34 -50.62
N LEU A 872 14.19 46.41 -51.91
CA LEU A 872 15.50 46.00 -52.41
C LEU A 872 16.62 46.92 -51.90
N ASP A 873 16.38 48.23 -51.85
CA ASP A 873 17.32 49.18 -51.25
C ASP A 873 17.46 48.97 -49.74
N LEU A 874 16.37 48.62 -49.05
CA LEU A 874 16.41 48.20 -47.65
C LEU A 874 17.23 46.92 -47.45
N TRP A 875 17.10 45.92 -48.34
CA TRP A 875 17.89 44.69 -48.32
C TRP A 875 19.39 44.99 -48.50
N ARG A 876 19.74 45.86 -49.45
CA ARG A 876 21.12 46.32 -49.69
C ARG A 876 21.68 47.09 -48.50
N TYR A 877 20.86 47.86 -47.79
CA TYR A 877 21.27 48.48 -46.54
C TYR A 877 21.69 47.43 -45.51
N PHE A 878 20.89 46.39 -45.27
CA PHE A 878 21.27 45.31 -44.34
C PHE A 878 22.50 44.53 -44.80
N GLN A 879 22.68 44.33 -46.11
CA GLN A 879 23.91 43.77 -46.68
C GLN A 879 25.16 44.58 -46.29
N SER A 880 25.05 45.91 -46.22
CA SER A 880 26.16 46.79 -45.84
C SER A 880 26.39 46.90 -44.31
N VAL A 881 25.31 46.86 -43.52
CA VAL A 881 25.33 47.13 -42.07
C VAL A 881 25.52 45.88 -41.23
N VAL A 882 24.95 44.76 -41.66
CA VAL A 882 25.01 43.46 -40.95
C VAL A 882 26.15 42.64 -41.55
N ASN A 883 27.35 42.83 -41.01
CA ASN A 883 28.54 42.06 -41.36
C ASN A 883 29.04 41.22 -40.17
N MET A 884 29.98 40.30 -40.43
CA MET A 884 30.58 39.44 -39.40
C MET A 884 31.23 40.22 -38.24
N HIS A 885 31.71 41.43 -38.50
CA HIS A 885 32.31 42.30 -37.47
C HIS A 885 31.28 42.89 -36.51
N THR A 886 30.09 43.23 -36.99
CA THR A 886 28.98 43.71 -36.16
C THR A 886 28.52 42.61 -35.19
N ILE A 887 28.42 41.36 -35.67
CA ILE A 887 27.99 40.19 -34.88
C ILE A 887 29.04 39.81 -33.83
N THR A 888 30.33 39.82 -34.21
CA THR A 888 31.44 39.55 -33.27
C THR A 888 31.58 40.63 -32.20
N ALA A 889 31.40 41.91 -32.55
CA ALA A 889 31.37 43.01 -31.59
C ALA A 889 30.22 42.89 -30.58
N PHE A 890 29.03 42.43 -31.00
CA PHE A 890 27.92 42.15 -30.09
C PHE A 890 28.20 40.96 -29.17
N ASN A 891 28.78 39.87 -29.69
CA ASN A 891 29.20 38.73 -28.87
C ASN A 891 30.25 39.15 -27.81
N GLU A 892 31.25 39.95 -28.18
CA GLU A 892 32.25 40.46 -27.23
C GLU A 892 31.68 41.42 -26.17
N ALA A 893 30.77 42.31 -26.56
CA ALA A 893 30.10 43.23 -25.63
C ALA A 893 29.19 42.49 -24.63
N LEU A 894 28.61 41.38 -25.06
CA LEU A 894 27.76 40.52 -24.26
C LEU A 894 28.58 39.64 -23.29
N GLU A 895 29.75 39.14 -23.72
CA GLU A 895 30.69 38.44 -22.85
C GLU A 895 31.22 39.36 -21.74
N ARG A 896 31.52 40.63 -22.05
CA ARG A 896 31.96 41.63 -21.07
C ARG A 896 30.87 42.04 -20.07
N SER A 897 29.60 42.08 -20.48
CA SER A 897 28.48 42.48 -19.62
C SER A 897 27.93 41.35 -18.74
N SER A 898 28.24 40.09 -19.04
CA SER A 898 27.62 38.95 -18.35
C SER A 898 28.40 38.37 -17.18
N GLY A 899 29.66 38.77 -16.93
CA GLY A 899 30.41 38.38 -15.72
C GLY A 899 30.54 36.85 -15.50
N VAL A 900 30.34 36.03 -16.54
CA VAL A 900 30.46 34.57 -16.49
C VAL A 900 31.80 34.20 -17.14
N ALA A 901 32.58 33.38 -16.43
CA ALA A 901 33.83 32.80 -16.92
C ALA A 901 33.66 32.13 -18.31
N PRO A 902 34.70 32.10 -19.16
CA PRO A 902 34.57 31.70 -20.55
C PRO A 902 33.99 30.29 -20.69
N LEU A 903 32.82 30.19 -21.33
CA LEU A 903 32.38 28.95 -21.94
C LEU A 903 33.42 28.58 -23.00
N LYS A 904 34.23 27.55 -22.74
CA LYS A 904 35.13 26.98 -23.73
C LYS A 904 34.30 26.67 -24.99
N PRO A 905 34.70 27.18 -26.18
CA PRO A 905 34.08 26.72 -27.41
C PRO A 905 34.35 25.21 -27.50
N ILE A 906 33.28 24.43 -27.66
CA ILE A 906 33.36 23.05 -28.07
C ILE A 906 34.00 23.06 -29.46
N LYS A 907 35.32 22.84 -29.50
CA LYS A 907 36.07 22.54 -30.71
C LYS A 907 35.52 21.24 -31.29
N VAL A 908 34.61 21.33 -32.25
CA VAL A 908 34.31 20.22 -33.15
C VAL A 908 34.45 20.71 -34.59
N LEU A 909 35.60 20.33 -35.16
CA LEU A 909 35.89 20.11 -36.58
C LEU A 909 35.78 21.30 -37.57
N PHE A 910 36.79 22.17 -37.55
CA PHE A 910 37.38 22.68 -38.79
C PHE A 910 38.63 21.86 -39.12
N LYS A 911 38.47 20.86 -39.98
CA LYS A 911 39.55 20.26 -40.77
C LYS A 911 38.98 20.02 -42.17
N PHE A 912 39.14 21.00 -43.05
CA PHE A 912 39.29 20.71 -44.47
C PHE A 912 40.62 21.31 -44.89
N SER A 913 41.59 20.40 -45.00
CA SER A 913 42.86 20.58 -45.68
C SER A 913 42.60 20.77 -47.18
N PHE A 914 43.26 21.79 -47.74
CA PHE A 914 43.49 21.96 -49.16
C PHE A 914 43.89 20.64 -49.84
N PHE A 915 43.10 20.21 -50.83
CA PHE A 915 43.53 19.91 -52.20
C PHE A 915 42.30 19.91 -53.12
#